data_AF-A0A2K6K0E2-F1
#
_entry.id   AF-A0A2K6K0E2-F1
#
_cell.length_a   1.000
_cell.length_b   1.000
_cell.length_c   1.000
_cell.angle_alpha   90.00
_cell.angle_beta   90.00
_cell.angle_gamma   90.00
#
_symmetry.space_group_name_H-M   'P 1'
#
loop_
_entity.id
_entity.type
_entity.pdbx_description
1 polymer ?
#
loop_
_entity_poly.entity_id
_entity_poly.type
_entity_poly.pdbx_seq_one_letter_code
_entity_poly.pdbx_strand_id
1 'polypeptide(L)'
;MLCWGNASFGQLGLGGIDEEIVLEPRKSDFFINKKVRDVGCGLRHTVFVLDDGTVYTCGCNDLGQLGHEKSRKKPEQVVALDAQNIVAVSCGEAHTLALNDKGQVYAWGLDSDGQLGLLGSEECIRVPRNIKSLSDIQIIQVACGYYHSLALSKASEVFCWGQNKYGQLGLGTDCKKQTSPQLIKSLLGIPFMQVAAGGAHSFVLTLSGAIFGWGRNKFGQLGLNDENDRYVPNLLKSLRSQKIVYICCGEDHTAALTKEGGVFTFGAGGYGQLGHNSTSHEINPRKVFELMGSIVTQIACGRQHTSAFVPSSGRIYSFGLGGNGQLGTGSTSNRKSPFTVKGNWYPYNGQCLPDTGKFCYINIRGENYLTLENWGQKDHEIDGTFSSSGCLNGSFLAVSNDDHYRTGTRFSGVDMNAARLLFHKLIQPDHPQISQQVAASLEKNLIPKLTSSLPDVEALRFYLTLPECPLMSDSNNFTTIAIPFGTALVNLEKAPLKVLENWWSVLEPPLFLKIVELFKEVVVHLLKLYKIGIPPSERRIFNSFLHTALKVLEILHRVNEKTGQIIQYDKFYIHEVQELIDIRNDYINWVQQQAYGMLADIPVTICTYPFVFDAQAKTTLLQTDAVLQMQMAIDQAHRQNVSSLFLPVIESVNPCLILVVRRENIVGDAMEVLRKTKNIDYKKPLKVIFVGEDAVDAGGVRKEFFLLIMRELLDPKYGMFRYYEDSRLIWFSDKTFEDSDLFHLIGVICGLAIYNFTIVDLHFPLALYKKLLKKKPSLDDLKELMPDVGRSMQQLLDYPEDDIEETFCLNFTITVENFGATEVKELVLNGADTAVNKQNRQEFVDAYVDYIFNKSVASLFDAFHAGFHKVCGGKVLLLFQPNELQAMVIGNTNYDWKELEKSLKLVIQSTGGGEEYLPVSHTCFNLLDLPKYTDKETLRSKLIQAIDHNEGFSLI
;
A
#
# COMPACT_ATOMS: atom_id res chain seq x y z
N MET A 1 4.65 31.92 41.76
CA MET A 1 3.72 30.77 41.85
C MET A 1 2.43 31.20 42.55
N LEU A 2 1.26 30.80 42.03
CA LEU A 2 -0.05 30.97 42.67
C LEU A 2 -0.62 29.58 43.00
N CYS A 3 -1.22 29.42 44.17
CA CYS A 3 -1.80 28.17 44.67
C CYS A 3 -3.19 28.43 45.25
N TRP A 4 -4.14 27.51 45.03
CA TRP A 4 -5.49 27.57 45.59
C TRP A 4 -6.12 26.17 45.63
N GLY A 5 -7.23 26.03 46.36
CA GLY A 5 -7.93 24.77 46.54
C GLY A 5 -7.83 24.23 47.97
N ASN A 6 -7.82 22.90 48.11
CA ASN A 6 -7.70 22.23 49.40
C ASN A 6 -6.29 22.42 49.98
N ALA A 7 -6.19 22.81 51.25
CA ALA A 7 -4.95 23.03 51.98
C ALA A 7 -4.81 22.16 53.24
N SER A 8 -5.76 21.27 53.54
CA SER A 8 -5.84 20.50 54.79
C SER A 8 -4.58 19.67 55.07
N PHE A 9 -3.91 19.17 54.04
CA PHE A 9 -2.68 18.38 54.16
C PHE A 9 -1.42 19.19 53.87
N GLY A 10 -1.55 20.49 53.57
CA GLY A 10 -0.43 21.35 53.21
C GLY A 10 -0.02 21.30 51.73
N GLN A 11 -0.82 20.66 50.87
CA GLN A 11 -0.53 20.46 49.45
C GLN A 11 -0.40 21.76 48.64
N LEU A 12 -0.94 22.88 49.12
CA LEU A 12 -0.73 24.18 48.45
C LEU A 12 0.68 24.78 48.68
N GLY A 13 1.44 24.26 49.66
CA GLY A 13 2.78 24.78 49.97
C GLY A 13 2.81 26.23 50.44
N LEU A 14 1.70 26.76 50.95
CA LEU A 14 1.63 28.14 51.44
C LEU A 14 2.26 28.30 52.83
N GLY A 15 2.09 27.28 53.69
CA GLY A 15 2.63 27.24 55.04
C GLY A 15 2.05 28.27 56.00
N GLY A 16 1.82 27.86 57.26
CA GLY A 16 1.40 28.80 58.30
C GLY A 16 0.04 29.46 58.06
N ILE A 17 -0.80 28.87 57.21
CA ILE A 17 -2.21 29.24 57.05
C ILE A 17 -3.06 28.29 57.89
N ASP A 18 -4.06 28.85 58.58
CA ASP A 18 -5.05 28.08 59.36
C ASP A 18 -6.24 27.64 58.50
N GLU A 19 -6.40 28.24 57.32
CA GLU A 19 -7.45 27.93 56.37
C GLU A 19 -7.24 26.53 55.77
N GLU A 20 -8.27 25.70 55.83
CA GLU A 20 -8.29 24.40 55.16
C GLU A 20 -8.59 24.49 53.66
N ILE A 21 -9.15 25.61 53.21
CA ILE A 21 -9.56 25.86 51.83
C ILE A 21 -9.16 27.27 51.42
N VAL A 22 -8.49 27.40 50.28
CA VAL A 22 -8.13 28.68 49.66
C VAL A 22 -8.97 28.85 48.40
N LEU A 23 -9.95 29.77 48.45
CA LEU A 23 -10.98 29.91 47.40
C LEU A 23 -10.52 30.71 46.16
N GLU A 24 -9.40 31.40 46.24
CA GLU A 24 -8.86 32.29 45.21
C GLU A 24 -7.36 32.08 45.04
N PRO A 25 -6.80 32.24 43.84
CA PRO A 25 -5.36 32.13 43.61
C PRO A 25 -4.54 32.98 44.57
N ARG A 26 -3.76 32.32 45.43
CA ARG A 26 -2.91 32.98 46.43
C ARG A 26 -1.44 32.82 46.07
N LYS A 27 -0.69 33.92 46.18
CA LYS A 27 0.76 33.91 45.97
C LYS A 27 1.45 33.10 47.08
N SER A 28 2.35 32.21 46.68
CA SER A 28 3.25 31.53 47.60
C SER A 28 4.54 32.33 47.75
N ASP A 29 4.84 32.74 48.99
CA ASP A 29 6.04 33.52 49.31
C ASP A 29 7.33 32.73 49.11
N PHE A 30 7.27 31.40 49.24
CA PHE A 30 8.41 30.52 49.05
C PHE A 30 9.03 30.63 47.66
N PHE A 31 8.20 30.90 46.64
CA PHE A 31 8.62 30.98 45.24
C PHE A 31 8.89 32.41 44.78
N ILE A 32 8.96 33.39 45.68
CA ILE A 32 9.46 34.73 45.33
C ILE A 32 10.90 34.60 44.85
N ASN A 33 11.22 35.19 43.69
CA ASN A 33 12.53 35.11 43.02
C ASN A 33 12.98 33.70 42.62
N LYS A 34 12.09 32.70 42.64
CA LYS A 34 12.34 31.35 42.11
C LYS A 34 11.53 31.15 40.83
N LYS A 35 12.16 30.55 39.82
CA LYS A 35 11.46 30.15 38.59
C LYS A 35 11.11 28.67 38.68
N VAL A 36 9.81 28.39 38.56
CA VAL A 36 9.26 27.03 38.57
C VAL A 36 9.21 26.55 37.13
N ARG A 37 9.85 25.41 36.86
CA ARG A 37 9.89 24.72 35.57
C ARG A 37 8.66 23.85 35.36
N ASP A 38 8.33 23.02 36.35
CA ASP A 38 7.24 22.04 36.27
C ASP A 38 6.59 21.78 37.64
N VAL A 39 5.34 21.34 37.63
CA VAL A 39 4.55 21.06 38.84
C VAL A 39 3.76 19.77 38.68
N GLY A 40 4.00 18.82 39.59
CA GLY A 40 3.22 17.58 39.71
C GLY A 40 2.25 17.67 40.88
N CYS A 41 0.95 17.50 40.63
CA CYS A 41 -0.07 17.48 41.67
C CYS A 41 -0.59 16.06 41.87
N GLY A 42 -0.31 15.47 43.04
CA GLY A 42 -0.92 14.21 43.45
C GLY A 42 -2.24 14.43 44.20
N LEU A 43 -2.75 13.39 44.87
CA LEU A 43 -4.02 13.51 45.58
C LEU A 43 -3.96 14.49 46.77
N ARG A 44 -2.89 14.39 47.56
CA ARG A 44 -2.69 15.17 48.80
C ARG A 44 -1.29 15.77 48.91
N HIS A 45 -0.54 15.81 47.82
CA HIS A 45 0.81 16.35 47.76
C HIS A 45 1.06 17.08 46.45
N THR A 46 2.08 17.93 46.46
CA THR A 46 2.51 18.67 45.28
C THR A 46 4.04 18.69 45.23
N VAL A 47 4.55 18.56 44.02
CA VAL A 47 5.97 18.49 43.68
C VAL A 47 6.26 19.65 42.74
N PHE A 48 7.32 20.38 43.02
CA PHE A 48 7.75 21.54 42.25
C PHE A 48 9.18 21.31 41.77
N VAL A 49 9.41 21.54 40.48
CA VAL A 49 10.74 21.53 39.88
C VAL A 49 11.13 22.97 39.57
N LEU A 50 12.31 23.40 39.97
CA LEU A 50 12.83 24.72 39.62
C LEU A 50 13.65 24.68 38.32
N ASP A 51 13.93 25.85 37.74
CA ASP A 51 14.75 25.98 36.52
C ASP A 51 16.20 25.50 36.68
N ASP A 52 16.70 25.35 37.90
CA ASP A 52 18.02 24.76 38.17
C ASP A 52 17.98 23.22 38.31
N GLY A 53 16.80 22.62 38.19
CA GLY A 53 16.59 21.18 38.32
C GLY A 53 16.32 20.69 39.74
N THR A 54 16.31 21.58 40.74
CA THR A 54 16.02 21.20 42.13
C THR A 54 14.55 20.87 42.34
N VAL A 55 14.28 19.91 43.23
CA VAL A 55 12.93 19.40 43.52
C VAL A 55 12.51 19.75 44.93
N TYR A 56 11.31 20.33 45.05
CA TYR A 56 10.66 20.62 46.33
C TYR A 56 9.31 19.94 46.42
N THR A 57 8.92 19.45 47.60
CA THR A 57 7.64 18.78 47.83
C THR A 57 6.94 19.30 49.08
N CYS A 58 5.61 19.25 49.08
CA CYS A 58 4.78 19.52 50.25
C CYS A 58 3.48 18.72 50.22
N GLY A 59 2.84 18.57 51.38
CA GLY A 59 1.58 17.87 51.54
C GLY A 59 1.65 16.69 52.52
N CYS A 60 0.81 15.69 52.26
CA CYS A 60 0.77 14.40 52.95
C CYS A 60 2.02 13.57 52.61
N ASN A 61 2.53 12.83 53.61
CA ASN A 61 3.67 11.93 53.47
C ASN A 61 3.46 10.54 54.12
N ASP A 62 2.20 10.13 54.31
CA ASP A 62 1.86 8.89 55.00
C ASP A 62 2.50 7.65 54.34
N LEU A 63 2.67 7.71 53.01
CA LEU A 63 3.20 6.64 52.17
C LEU A 63 4.55 7.02 51.53
N GLY A 64 5.22 8.06 52.04
CA GLY A 64 6.54 8.47 51.55
C GLY A 64 6.55 9.30 50.26
N GLN A 65 5.39 9.74 49.77
CA GLN A 65 5.23 10.43 48.48
C GLN A 65 5.96 11.79 48.35
N LEU A 66 6.48 12.35 49.45
CA LEU A 66 7.28 13.59 49.43
C LEU A 66 8.77 13.35 49.17
N GLY A 67 9.27 12.12 49.30
CA GLY A 67 10.68 11.80 49.03
C GLY A 67 11.64 12.17 50.18
N HIS A 68 11.11 12.52 51.35
CA HIS A 68 11.83 12.80 52.59
C HIS A 68 11.00 12.34 53.80
N GLU A 69 11.52 12.46 55.02
CA GLU A 69 10.93 11.78 56.20
C GLU A 69 9.60 12.36 56.70
N LYS A 70 9.42 13.69 56.64
CA LYS A 70 8.33 14.37 57.35
C LYS A 70 7.27 14.94 56.41
N SER A 71 6.00 14.96 56.84
CA SER A 71 4.95 15.74 56.18
C SER A 71 5.22 17.24 56.34
N ARG A 72 4.89 18.03 55.31
CA ARG A 72 5.23 19.46 55.28
C ARG A 72 4.13 20.32 54.69
N LYS A 73 3.80 21.41 55.38
CA LYS A 73 2.90 22.47 54.88
C LYS A 73 3.61 23.55 54.07
N LYS A 74 4.95 23.57 54.09
CA LYS A 74 5.83 24.42 53.27
C LYS A 74 6.67 23.53 52.35
N PRO A 75 7.00 23.96 51.12
CA PRO A 75 7.88 23.17 50.24
C PRO A 75 9.22 22.89 50.92
N GLU A 76 9.63 21.62 50.96
CA GLU A 76 10.92 21.13 51.45
C GLU A 76 11.67 20.44 50.32
N GLN A 77 13.00 20.57 50.30
CA GLN A 77 13.83 20.04 49.24
C GLN A 77 13.96 18.52 49.35
N VAL A 78 13.90 17.84 48.21
CA VAL A 78 14.19 16.40 48.09
C VAL A 78 15.69 16.21 47.88
N VAL A 79 16.45 16.30 48.97
CA VAL A 79 17.94 16.29 48.96
C VAL A 79 18.53 15.06 48.24
N ALA A 80 17.81 13.94 48.23
CA ALA A 80 18.22 12.72 47.52
C ALA A 80 18.36 12.90 45.99
N LEU A 81 17.79 13.96 45.42
CA LEU A 81 17.88 14.28 43.99
C LEU A 81 18.86 15.41 43.68
N ASP A 82 19.62 15.94 44.65
CA ASP A 82 20.51 17.10 44.45
C ASP A 82 21.61 16.87 43.40
N ALA A 83 22.00 15.62 43.17
CA ALA A 83 22.98 15.26 42.14
C ALA A 83 22.36 15.13 40.72
N GLN A 84 21.05 15.38 40.58
CA GLN A 84 20.30 15.20 39.34
C GLN A 84 19.67 16.53 38.90
N ASN A 85 19.69 16.80 37.60
CA ASN A 85 18.96 17.92 37.02
C ASN A 85 17.58 17.45 36.57
N ILE A 86 16.57 17.63 37.43
CA ILE A 86 15.19 17.20 37.13
C ILE A 86 14.52 18.17 36.17
N VAL A 87 13.87 17.64 35.13
CA VAL A 87 13.22 18.43 34.07
C VAL A 87 11.70 18.29 34.05
N ALA A 88 11.16 17.17 34.56
CA ALA A 88 9.73 16.95 34.62
C ALA A 88 9.35 16.03 35.79
N VAL A 89 8.12 16.18 36.27
CA VAL A 89 7.56 15.34 37.35
C VAL A 89 6.12 14.94 37.02
N SER A 90 5.71 13.77 37.50
CA SER A 90 4.32 13.33 37.46
C SER A 90 3.96 12.67 38.78
N CYS A 91 2.74 12.92 39.27
CA CYS A 91 2.26 12.43 40.56
C CYS A 91 1.02 11.59 40.35
N GLY A 92 1.00 10.41 40.96
CA GLY A 92 -0.20 9.60 41.09
C GLY A 92 -0.98 9.94 42.35
N GLU A 93 -1.70 8.94 42.88
CA GLU A 93 -2.46 9.14 44.13
C GLU A 93 -1.52 9.37 45.33
N ALA A 94 -0.52 8.50 45.47
CA ALA A 94 0.45 8.52 46.56
C ALA A 94 1.85 8.10 46.12
N HIS A 95 2.18 8.25 44.84
CA HIS A 95 3.52 8.05 44.30
C HIS A 95 3.92 9.19 43.38
N THR A 96 5.22 9.32 43.17
CA THR A 96 5.82 10.37 42.36
C THR A 96 6.88 9.78 41.45
N LEU A 97 6.87 10.22 40.20
CA LEU A 97 7.95 10.02 39.23
C LEU A 97 8.64 11.35 38.93
N ALA A 98 9.96 11.34 38.86
CA ALA A 98 10.78 12.45 38.40
C ALA A 98 11.67 12.01 37.22
N LEU A 99 11.73 12.83 36.20
CA LEU A 99 12.53 12.64 35.00
C LEU A 99 13.69 13.64 35.00
N ASN A 100 14.92 13.17 34.83
CA ASN A 100 16.08 14.05 34.67
C ASN A 100 16.38 14.38 33.19
N ASP A 101 17.27 15.35 32.96
CA ASP A 101 17.72 15.79 31.63
C ASP A 101 18.43 14.71 30.80
N LYS A 102 18.92 13.64 31.44
CA LYS A 102 19.52 12.47 30.79
C LYS A 102 18.50 11.41 30.39
N GLY A 103 17.22 11.62 30.67
CA GLY A 103 16.15 10.66 30.37
C GLY A 103 16.01 9.52 31.39
N GLN A 104 16.61 9.65 32.57
CA GLN A 104 16.51 8.67 33.65
C GLN A 104 15.32 8.99 34.55
N VAL A 105 14.61 7.94 34.99
CA VAL A 105 13.40 8.06 35.82
C VAL A 105 13.70 7.66 37.27
N TYR A 106 13.23 8.48 38.21
CA TYR A 106 13.28 8.25 39.64
C TYR A 106 11.86 8.11 40.19
N ALA A 107 11.65 7.17 41.11
CA ALA A 107 10.35 6.85 41.68
C ALA A 107 10.39 6.75 43.21
N TRP A 108 9.32 7.19 43.87
CA TRP A 108 9.10 7.03 45.31
C TRP A 108 7.61 7.16 45.67
N GLY A 109 7.25 6.78 46.89
CA GLY A 109 5.88 6.74 47.42
C GLY A 109 5.35 5.31 47.53
N LEU A 110 4.04 5.14 47.31
CA LEU A 110 3.33 3.85 47.37
C LEU A 110 3.73 2.91 46.22
N ASP A 111 3.89 1.61 46.50
CA ASP A 111 4.25 0.57 45.53
C ASP A 111 3.46 -0.75 45.66
N SER A 112 2.28 -0.74 46.29
CA SER A 112 1.44 -1.94 46.51
C SER A 112 1.16 -2.75 45.24
N ASP A 113 1.08 -2.07 44.10
CA ASP A 113 0.76 -2.64 42.80
C ASP A 113 1.95 -2.60 41.84
N GLY A 114 3.13 -2.20 42.31
CA GLY A 114 4.33 -2.07 41.50
C GLY A 114 4.42 -0.79 40.68
N GLN A 115 3.64 0.25 41.01
CA GLN A 115 3.56 1.52 40.28
C GLN A 115 4.84 2.37 40.32
N LEU A 116 5.83 2.03 41.15
CA LEU A 116 7.16 2.63 41.13
C LEU A 116 8.08 1.99 40.09
N GLY A 117 7.76 0.79 39.60
CA GLY A 117 8.56 0.10 38.60
C GLY A 117 9.88 -0.45 39.16
N LEU A 118 10.00 -0.56 40.47
CA LEU A 118 11.19 -1.01 41.18
C LEU A 118 11.04 -2.50 41.56
N LEU A 119 12.13 -3.24 41.46
CA LEU A 119 12.17 -4.62 41.94
C LEU A 119 12.31 -4.62 43.47
N GLY A 120 11.32 -5.15 44.18
CA GLY A 120 11.33 -5.24 45.64
C GLY A 120 10.00 -5.70 46.21
N SER A 121 9.96 -5.88 47.53
CA SER A 121 8.75 -6.22 48.30
C SER A 121 8.32 -5.11 49.26
N GLU A 122 8.95 -3.94 49.19
CA GLU A 122 8.62 -2.78 50.03
C GLU A 122 7.31 -2.15 49.52
N GLU A 123 6.28 -2.05 50.37
CA GLU A 123 5.00 -1.46 49.99
C GLU A 123 5.07 0.06 49.78
N CYS A 124 6.09 0.72 50.33
CA CYS A 124 6.36 2.13 50.08
C CYS A 124 7.86 2.45 50.13
N ILE A 125 8.27 3.39 49.27
CA ILE A 125 9.64 3.86 49.12
C ILE A 125 9.68 5.33 49.51
N ARG A 126 10.34 5.68 50.63
CA ARG A 126 10.36 7.05 51.15
C ARG A 126 11.42 7.97 50.53
N VAL A 127 12.36 7.40 49.79
CA VAL A 127 13.50 8.12 49.19
C VAL A 127 13.53 7.80 47.69
N PRO A 128 13.64 8.81 46.80
CA PRO A 128 13.74 8.60 45.35
C PRO A 128 14.76 7.53 44.96
N ARG A 129 14.33 6.56 44.15
CA ARG A 129 15.21 5.52 43.58
C ARG A 129 15.13 5.54 42.06
N ASN A 130 16.28 5.37 41.41
CA ASN A 130 16.34 5.24 39.95
C ASN A 130 15.71 3.91 39.50
N ILE A 131 14.86 3.97 38.47
CA ILE A 131 14.28 2.79 37.83
C ILE A 131 15.31 2.20 36.87
N LYS A 132 16.14 1.28 37.38
CA LYS A 132 17.30 0.74 36.65
C LYS A 132 16.95 0.06 35.32
N SER A 133 15.75 -0.50 35.20
CA SER A 133 15.29 -1.15 33.96
C SER A 133 15.02 -0.18 32.81
N LEU A 134 14.95 1.13 33.08
CA LEU A 134 14.83 2.18 32.06
C LEU A 134 16.14 2.94 31.84
N SER A 135 17.23 2.61 32.54
CA SER A 135 18.45 3.43 32.52
C SER A 135 19.14 3.52 31.16
N ASP A 136 18.97 2.51 30.31
CA ASP A 136 19.53 2.47 28.95
C ASP A 136 18.53 3.02 27.89
N ILE A 137 17.37 3.50 28.32
CA ILE A 137 16.31 4.02 27.46
C ILE A 137 16.16 5.51 27.75
N GLN A 138 16.31 6.35 26.72
CA GLN A 138 16.14 7.79 26.87
C GLN A 138 14.65 8.14 26.99
N ILE A 139 14.14 8.28 28.21
CA ILE A 139 12.75 8.70 28.47
C ILE A 139 12.61 10.22 28.28
N ILE A 140 11.50 10.64 27.67
CA ILE A 140 11.21 12.05 27.39
C ILE A 140 9.94 12.56 28.09
N GLN A 141 9.08 11.64 28.56
CA GLN A 141 7.87 11.98 29.31
C GLN A 141 7.50 10.85 30.26
N VAL A 142 6.98 11.20 31.43
CA VAL A 142 6.34 10.29 32.38
C VAL A 142 4.91 10.76 32.67
N ALA A 143 4.00 9.83 32.94
CA ALA A 143 2.64 10.13 33.38
C ALA A 143 2.19 9.12 34.44
N CYS A 144 1.42 9.56 35.43
CA CYS A 144 0.94 8.73 36.54
C CYS A 144 -0.58 8.77 36.61
N GLY A 145 -1.20 7.60 36.69
CA GLY A 145 -2.55 7.49 37.24
C GLY A 145 -2.52 7.23 38.73
N TYR A 146 -3.59 6.69 39.30
CA TYR A 146 -3.63 6.45 40.75
C TYR A 146 -2.63 5.39 41.22
N TYR A 147 -2.63 4.25 40.53
CA TYR A 147 -1.83 3.08 40.88
C TYR A 147 -1.08 2.52 39.67
N HIS A 148 -0.83 3.34 38.64
CA HIS A 148 -0.08 2.93 37.46
C HIS A 148 0.71 4.10 36.90
N SER A 149 1.68 3.77 36.06
CA SER A 149 2.66 4.70 35.53
C SER A 149 2.93 4.38 34.06
N LEU A 150 3.18 5.44 33.29
CA LEU A 150 3.53 5.40 31.88
C LEU A 150 4.84 6.17 31.65
N ALA A 151 5.62 5.73 30.67
CA ALA A 151 6.74 6.50 30.15
C ALA A 151 6.79 6.44 28.62
N LEU A 152 7.16 7.55 28.00
CA LEU A 152 7.40 7.66 26.56
C LEU A 152 8.91 7.82 26.32
N SER A 153 9.49 6.97 25.48
CA SER A 153 10.89 7.07 25.09
C SER A 153 11.09 7.99 23.87
N LYS A 154 12.33 8.46 23.71
CA LYS A 154 12.77 9.21 22.53
C LYS A 154 12.64 8.40 21.23
N ALA A 155 12.66 7.08 21.33
CA ALA A 155 12.44 6.13 20.24
C ALA A 155 10.94 5.92 19.90
N SER A 156 10.04 6.73 20.48
CA SER A 156 8.59 6.62 20.30
C SER A 156 8.00 5.30 20.82
N GLU A 157 8.60 4.74 21.87
CA GLU A 157 8.11 3.53 22.54
C GLU A 157 7.42 3.89 23.85
N VAL A 158 6.31 3.19 24.15
CA VAL A 158 5.49 3.45 25.35
C VAL A 158 5.65 2.31 26.34
N PHE A 159 6.06 2.65 27.57
CA PHE A 159 6.22 1.73 28.68
C PHE A 159 5.13 1.93 29.72
N CYS A 160 4.71 0.85 30.38
CA CYS A 160 3.69 0.87 31.43
C CYS A 160 4.04 -0.07 32.59
N TRP A 161 3.60 0.26 33.79
CA TRP A 161 3.71 -0.58 34.99
C TRP A 161 2.72 -0.14 36.08
N GLY A 162 2.55 -0.98 37.10
CA GLY A 162 1.60 -0.82 38.20
C GLY A 162 0.37 -1.72 38.07
N GLN A 163 -0.77 -1.25 38.58
CA GLN A 163 -2.05 -1.97 38.59
C GLN A 163 -2.66 -2.08 37.17
N ASN A 164 -3.26 -3.24 36.84
CA ASN A 164 -3.99 -3.47 35.58
C ASN A 164 -5.44 -3.96 35.77
N LYS A 165 -6.08 -3.66 36.91
CA LYS A 165 -7.43 -4.15 37.26
C LYS A 165 -8.49 -3.86 36.18
N TYR A 166 -8.41 -2.69 35.55
CA TYR A 166 -9.34 -2.22 34.52
C TYR A 166 -8.71 -2.19 33.12
N GLY A 167 -7.51 -2.75 32.97
CA GLY A 167 -6.80 -2.75 31.69
C GLY A 167 -5.90 -1.54 31.44
N GLN A 168 -5.68 -0.65 32.43
CA GLN A 168 -4.96 0.62 32.27
C GLN A 168 -3.47 0.50 31.86
N LEU A 169 -2.89 -0.70 31.87
CA LEU A 169 -1.57 -0.95 31.30
C LEU A 169 -1.60 -1.26 29.79
N GLY A 170 -2.75 -1.68 29.25
CA GLY A 170 -2.87 -1.99 27.82
C GLY A 170 -2.21 -3.31 27.40
N LEU A 171 -1.88 -4.18 28.35
CA LEU A 171 -1.17 -5.46 28.15
C LEU A 171 -2.09 -6.68 28.02
N GLY A 172 -3.39 -6.49 27.86
CA GLY A 172 -4.40 -7.56 27.83
C GLY A 172 -4.93 -7.95 29.21
N THR A 173 -5.80 -8.97 29.24
CA THR A 173 -6.55 -9.41 30.43
C THR A 173 -5.76 -10.30 31.39
N ASP A 174 -4.69 -10.92 30.88
CA ASP A 174 -3.90 -11.94 31.57
C ASP A 174 -2.91 -11.31 32.57
N CYS A 175 -2.54 -10.05 32.35
CA CYS A 175 -1.74 -9.26 33.28
C CYS A 175 -2.67 -8.56 34.30
N LYS A 176 -2.50 -8.82 35.60
CA LYS A 176 -3.27 -8.12 36.67
C LYS A 176 -2.55 -6.93 37.27
N LYS A 177 -1.22 -6.98 37.30
CA LYS A 177 -0.33 -5.88 37.66
C LYS A 177 1.06 -6.17 37.12
N GLN A 178 1.92 -5.17 37.10
CA GLN A 178 3.28 -5.29 36.61
C GLN A 178 4.24 -4.45 37.45
N THR A 179 5.26 -5.07 38.03
CA THR A 179 6.19 -4.42 38.97
C THR A 179 7.42 -3.81 38.32
N SER A 180 7.66 -4.08 37.04
CA SER A 180 8.74 -3.49 36.26
C SER A 180 8.21 -2.92 34.94
N PRO A 181 8.71 -1.77 34.47
CA PRO A 181 8.30 -1.20 33.18
C PRO A 181 8.24 -2.23 32.05
N GLN A 182 7.12 -2.27 31.33
CA GLN A 182 6.89 -3.15 30.18
C GLN A 182 6.52 -2.34 28.94
N LEU A 183 7.13 -2.70 27.82
CA LEU A 183 6.82 -2.14 26.50
C LEU A 183 5.42 -2.58 26.04
N ILE A 184 4.59 -1.62 25.65
CA ILE A 184 3.29 -1.90 25.02
C ILE A 184 3.53 -2.23 23.54
N LYS A 185 3.80 -3.51 23.25
CA LYS A 185 4.15 -3.99 21.90
C LYS A 185 3.08 -3.69 20.85
N SER A 186 1.81 -3.66 21.27
CA SER A 186 0.69 -3.31 20.40
C SER A 186 0.70 -1.86 19.93
N LEU A 187 1.63 -1.01 20.34
CA LEU A 187 1.76 0.38 19.86
C LEU A 187 2.99 0.61 18.98
N LEU A 188 3.80 -0.44 18.72
CA LEU A 188 5.04 -0.29 17.96
C LEU A 188 4.79 0.22 16.53
N GLY A 189 5.69 1.10 16.08
CA GLY A 189 5.64 1.72 14.76
C GLY A 189 4.81 2.99 14.66
N ILE A 190 4.06 3.37 15.69
CA ILE A 190 3.31 4.64 15.68
C ILE A 190 4.20 5.78 16.23
N PRO A 191 4.25 6.94 15.55
CA PRO A 191 4.96 8.12 16.06
C PRO A 191 4.12 8.85 17.11
N PHE A 192 4.50 8.75 18.39
CA PHE A 192 3.82 9.36 19.52
C PHE A 192 4.41 10.70 19.91
N MET A 193 3.54 11.62 20.31
CA MET A 193 3.87 12.93 20.84
C MET A 193 3.73 13.00 22.36
N GLN A 194 2.77 12.26 22.92
CA GLN A 194 2.40 12.41 24.32
C GLN A 194 1.83 11.12 24.92
N VAL A 195 2.14 10.84 26.18
CA VAL A 195 1.39 9.95 27.08
C VAL A 195 0.58 10.76 28.09
N ALA A 196 -0.60 10.27 28.46
CA ALA A 196 -1.42 10.84 29.54
C ALA A 196 -2.08 9.71 30.34
N ALA A 197 -2.26 9.91 31.64
CA ALA A 197 -2.89 8.95 32.53
C ALA A 197 -3.95 9.66 33.39
N GLY A 198 -5.14 9.08 33.45
CA GLY A 198 -6.17 9.45 34.41
C GLY A 198 -6.15 8.54 35.62
N GLY A 199 -7.23 8.52 36.42
CA GLY A 199 -7.28 7.72 37.64
C GLY A 199 -7.00 6.22 37.39
N ALA A 200 -7.70 5.64 36.42
CA ALA A 200 -7.56 4.23 36.03
C ALA A 200 -7.66 4.00 34.52
N HIS A 201 -7.25 4.98 33.72
CA HIS A 201 -7.24 4.90 32.26
C HIS A 201 -6.02 5.64 31.71
N SER A 202 -5.67 5.36 30.46
CA SER A 202 -4.42 5.78 29.83
C SER A 202 -4.69 6.20 28.40
N PHE A 203 -3.88 7.14 27.92
CA PHE A 203 -3.93 7.66 26.57
C PHE A 203 -2.55 7.87 25.98
N VAL A 204 -2.45 7.71 24.67
CA VAL A 204 -1.36 8.24 23.85
C VAL A 204 -1.92 9.09 22.72
N LEU A 205 -1.15 10.11 22.34
CA LEU A 205 -1.44 11.00 21.23
C LEU A 205 -0.32 10.88 20.19
N THR A 206 -0.67 10.64 18.93
CA THR A 206 0.29 10.57 17.82
C THR A 206 0.67 11.96 17.32
N LEU A 207 1.82 12.07 16.64
CA LEU A 207 2.19 13.31 15.93
C LEU A 207 1.16 13.73 14.90
N SER A 208 0.37 12.77 14.37
CA SER A 208 -0.70 13.02 13.40
C SER A 208 -2.07 13.22 14.03
N GLY A 209 -2.13 13.45 15.34
CA GLY A 209 -3.35 13.81 16.07
C GLY A 209 -4.31 12.65 16.32
N ALA A 210 -3.92 11.41 16.06
CA ALA A 210 -4.70 10.24 16.47
C ALA A 210 -4.53 9.99 17.97
N ILE A 211 -5.60 9.56 18.63
CA ILE A 211 -5.61 9.25 20.06
C ILE A 211 -5.92 7.77 20.24
N PHE A 212 -5.16 7.08 21.10
CA PHE A 212 -5.48 5.74 21.55
C PHE A 212 -5.73 5.76 23.05
N GLY A 213 -6.87 5.22 23.48
CA GLY A 213 -7.28 5.16 24.88
C GLY A 213 -7.50 3.72 25.35
N TRP A 214 -7.16 3.44 26.60
CA TRP A 214 -7.43 2.15 27.26
C TRP A 214 -7.57 2.28 28.78
N GLY A 215 -8.00 1.20 29.42
CA GLY A 215 -8.30 1.14 30.85
C GLY A 215 -9.79 1.27 31.14
N ARG A 216 -10.09 1.86 32.29
CA ARG A 216 -11.45 2.02 32.80
C ARG A 216 -12.28 2.94 31.91
N ASN A 217 -13.52 2.55 31.62
CA ASN A 217 -14.45 3.30 30.78
C ASN A 217 -15.88 3.39 31.34
N LYS A 218 -16.07 3.11 32.64
CA LYS A 218 -17.41 3.07 33.27
C LYS A 218 -18.29 4.31 33.03
N PHE A 219 -17.70 5.47 32.81
CA PHE A 219 -18.42 6.73 32.56
C PHE A 219 -18.20 7.28 31.15
N GLY A 220 -17.61 6.47 30.25
CA GLY A 220 -17.30 6.91 28.90
C GLY A 220 -16.00 7.70 28.76
N GLN A 221 -15.10 7.65 29.76
CA GLN A 221 -13.83 8.41 29.74
C GLN A 221 -12.86 8.00 28.62
N LEU A 222 -13.13 6.90 27.90
CA LEU A 222 -12.38 6.56 26.70
C LEU A 222 -12.97 7.20 25.43
N GLY A 223 -14.21 7.69 25.46
CA GLY A 223 -14.86 8.35 24.33
C GLY A 223 -15.26 7.41 23.18
N LEU A 224 -15.32 6.09 23.43
CA LEU A 224 -15.47 5.06 22.42
C LEU A 224 -16.93 4.73 22.06
N ASN A 225 -17.88 5.60 22.41
CA ASN A 225 -19.32 5.38 22.23
C ASN A 225 -19.88 4.17 23.01
N ASP A 226 -19.24 3.81 24.13
CA ASP A 226 -19.72 2.82 25.09
C ASP A 226 -19.06 3.03 26.46
N GLU A 227 -19.41 2.18 27.43
CA GLU A 227 -18.94 2.23 28.81
C GLU A 227 -18.06 1.01 29.19
N ASN A 228 -17.63 0.22 28.20
CA ASN A 228 -16.88 -1.01 28.43
C ASN A 228 -15.39 -0.68 28.63
N ASP A 229 -14.75 -1.29 29.63
CA ASP A 229 -13.31 -1.17 29.84
C ASP A 229 -12.53 -1.73 28.63
N ARG A 230 -11.29 -1.26 28.44
CA ARG A 230 -10.39 -1.73 27.38
C ARG A 230 -9.07 -2.19 27.98
N TYR A 231 -8.69 -3.43 27.66
CA TYR A 231 -7.45 -4.04 28.17
C TYR A 231 -6.28 -3.90 27.20
N VAL A 232 -6.51 -3.32 26.03
CA VAL A 232 -5.51 -2.99 25.01
C VAL A 232 -5.80 -1.59 24.45
N PRO A 233 -4.82 -0.89 23.89
CA PRO A 233 -5.04 0.42 23.27
C PRO A 233 -6.07 0.39 22.14
N ASN A 234 -7.05 1.30 22.18
CA ASN A 234 -8.09 1.43 21.17
C ASN A 234 -8.08 2.83 20.55
N LEU A 235 -8.12 2.89 19.21
CA LEU A 235 -8.19 4.15 18.47
C LEU A 235 -9.53 4.88 18.70
N LEU A 236 -9.45 6.13 19.15
CA LEU A 236 -10.58 7.05 19.28
C LEU A 236 -10.91 7.71 17.93
N LYS A 237 -11.69 7.00 17.11
CA LYS A 237 -11.99 7.40 15.71
C LYS A 237 -12.70 8.75 15.60
N SER A 238 -13.51 9.13 16.59
CA SER A 238 -14.33 10.35 16.59
C SER A 238 -13.52 11.65 16.57
N LEU A 239 -12.27 11.63 17.03
CA LEU A 239 -11.38 12.81 17.04
C LEU A 239 -10.32 12.82 15.93
N ARG A 240 -10.27 11.80 15.07
CA ARG A 240 -9.18 11.64 14.08
C ARG A 240 -9.03 12.83 13.13
N SER A 241 -10.12 13.51 12.79
CA SER A 241 -10.12 14.67 11.89
C SER A 241 -9.97 16.02 12.61
N GLN A 242 -9.79 16.04 13.93
CA GLN A 242 -9.86 17.25 14.74
C GLN A 242 -8.49 17.91 15.01
N LYS A 243 -7.41 17.38 14.43
CA LYS A 243 -6.03 17.89 14.60
C LYS A 243 -5.66 18.08 16.08
N ILE A 244 -5.79 17.02 16.88
CA ILE A 244 -5.48 17.07 18.30
C ILE A 244 -3.99 17.32 18.51
N VAL A 245 -3.65 18.26 19.40
CA VAL A 245 -2.28 18.62 19.77
C VAL A 245 -1.94 18.37 21.23
N TYR A 246 -2.94 18.14 22.08
CA TYR A 246 -2.72 17.85 23.50
C TYR A 246 -3.89 17.07 24.10
N ILE A 247 -3.58 16.16 25.01
CA ILE A 247 -4.57 15.40 25.79
C ILE A 247 -4.21 15.43 27.28
N CYS A 248 -5.21 15.55 28.15
CA CYS A 248 -5.03 15.41 29.59
C CYS A 248 -6.24 14.72 30.23
N CYS A 249 -6.01 14.11 31.39
CA CYS A 249 -6.98 13.22 32.02
C CYS A 249 -7.23 13.65 33.47
N GLY A 250 -8.50 13.60 33.88
CA GLY A 250 -8.88 13.66 35.29
C GLY A 250 -9.00 12.26 35.89
N GLU A 251 -9.79 12.13 36.95
CA GLU A 251 -10.06 10.84 37.59
C GLU A 251 -10.79 9.89 36.64
N ASP A 252 -11.95 10.34 36.19
CA ASP A 252 -12.90 9.59 35.38
C ASP A 252 -13.38 10.41 34.17
N HIS A 253 -12.61 11.41 33.73
CA HIS A 253 -12.90 12.21 32.53
C HIS A 253 -11.62 12.57 31.78
N THR A 254 -11.78 13.01 30.52
CA THR A 254 -10.67 13.32 29.63
C THR A 254 -10.98 14.60 28.86
N ALA A 255 -9.93 15.37 28.56
CA ALA A 255 -9.99 16.56 27.73
C ALA A 255 -8.94 16.49 26.61
N ALA A 256 -9.32 16.93 25.41
CA ALA A 256 -8.45 17.01 24.23
C ALA A 256 -8.50 18.42 23.63
N LEU A 257 -7.33 18.92 23.22
CA LEU A 257 -7.15 20.25 22.64
C LEU A 257 -6.78 20.13 21.16
N THR A 258 -7.51 20.83 20.28
CA THR A 258 -7.18 20.93 18.87
C THR A 258 -6.12 21.99 18.61
N LYS A 259 -5.41 21.89 17.48
CA LYS A 259 -4.47 22.91 17.00
C LYS A 259 -5.09 24.31 16.88
N GLU A 260 -6.39 24.36 16.57
CA GLU A 260 -7.17 25.60 16.43
C GLU A 260 -7.71 26.14 17.76
N GLY A 261 -7.37 25.51 18.89
CA GLY A 261 -7.77 25.92 20.23
C GLY A 261 -9.17 25.47 20.65
N GLY A 262 -9.75 24.50 19.93
CA GLY A 262 -11.01 23.84 20.32
C GLY A 262 -10.78 22.83 21.45
N VAL A 263 -11.69 22.78 22.43
CA VAL A 263 -11.62 21.84 23.55
C VAL A 263 -12.74 20.83 23.45
N PHE A 264 -12.39 19.54 23.51
CA PHE A 264 -13.31 18.42 23.62
C PHE A 264 -13.18 17.78 24.99
N THR A 265 -14.29 17.40 25.60
CA THR A 265 -14.35 16.72 26.90
C THR A 265 -15.31 15.55 26.86
N PHE A 266 -15.00 14.51 27.61
CA PHE A 266 -15.81 13.28 27.71
C PHE A 266 -15.51 12.51 29.00
N GLY A 267 -16.39 11.57 29.36
CA GLY A 267 -16.34 10.81 30.59
C GLY A 267 -17.31 11.31 31.66
N ALA A 268 -16.87 11.32 32.91
CA ALA A 268 -17.69 11.68 34.05
C ALA A 268 -18.05 13.17 34.06
N GLY A 269 -19.34 13.51 34.15
CA GLY A 269 -19.82 14.89 34.22
C GLY A 269 -20.54 15.27 35.51
N GLY A 270 -20.60 14.39 36.52
CA GLY A 270 -21.45 14.57 37.70
C GLY A 270 -21.24 15.88 38.49
N TYR A 271 -20.07 16.51 38.40
CA TYR A 271 -19.78 17.81 39.03
C TYR A 271 -19.72 18.98 38.03
N GLY A 272 -19.97 18.72 36.75
CA GLY A 272 -19.85 19.71 35.69
C GLY A 272 -18.45 19.82 35.08
N GLN A 273 -17.55 18.87 35.35
CA GLN A 273 -16.14 18.91 34.93
C GLN A 273 -15.92 18.80 33.41
N LEU A 274 -16.98 18.52 32.66
CA LEU A 274 -16.99 18.53 31.19
C LEU A 274 -17.38 19.91 30.62
N GLY A 275 -17.95 20.82 31.41
CA GLY A 275 -18.16 22.19 30.96
C GLY A 275 -19.32 22.38 29.98
N HIS A 276 -20.19 21.38 29.77
CA HIS A 276 -21.30 21.44 28.81
C HIS A 276 -22.61 22.01 29.37
N ASN A 277 -22.53 22.80 30.44
CA ASN A 277 -23.68 23.29 31.20
C ASN A 277 -24.64 22.17 31.65
N SER A 278 -24.09 20.97 31.90
CA SER A 278 -24.82 19.76 32.27
C SER A 278 -24.02 18.97 33.32
N THR A 279 -24.70 18.03 33.99
CA THR A 279 -24.07 17.04 34.89
C THR A 279 -24.08 15.63 34.31
N SER A 280 -24.49 15.46 33.06
CA SER A 280 -24.52 14.17 32.37
C SER A 280 -23.11 13.66 32.07
N HIS A 281 -22.95 12.34 32.08
CA HIS A 281 -21.79 11.67 31.50
C HIS A 281 -21.81 11.80 29.96
N GLU A 282 -20.64 11.85 29.35
CA GLU A 282 -20.49 11.94 27.89
C GLU A 282 -19.64 10.77 27.40
N ILE A 283 -20.26 9.78 26.78
CA ILE A 283 -19.56 8.59 26.25
C ILE A 283 -18.84 8.83 24.92
N ASN A 284 -19.04 10.03 24.34
CA ASN A 284 -18.38 10.50 23.14
C ASN A 284 -17.73 11.86 23.40
N PRO A 285 -16.60 12.17 22.75
CA PRO A 285 -16.00 13.49 22.79
C PRO A 285 -16.99 14.57 22.36
N ARG A 286 -17.26 15.53 23.25
CA ARG A 286 -18.14 16.66 23.00
C ARG A 286 -17.36 17.96 23.09
N LYS A 287 -17.56 18.85 22.13
CA LYS A 287 -16.92 20.18 22.12
C LYS A 287 -17.51 21.06 23.22
N VAL A 288 -16.65 21.78 23.94
CA VAL A 288 -17.06 22.77 24.95
C VAL A 288 -17.46 24.06 24.24
N PHE A 289 -18.75 24.24 23.98
CA PHE A 289 -19.29 25.34 23.18
C PHE A 289 -19.03 26.72 23.80
N GLU A 290 -19.02 26.83 25.12
CA GLU A 290 -18.79 28.08 25.84
C GLU A 290 -17.36 28.63 25.66
N LEU A 291 -16.41 27.81 25.22
CA LEU A 291 -15.06 28.25 24.84
C LEU A 291 -14.93 28.54 23.34
N MET A 292 -15.99 28.35 22.56
CA MET A 292 -15.95 28.55 21.12
C MET A 292 -15.77 30.03 20.77
N GLY A 293 -14.96 30.31 19.74
CA GLY A 293 -14.54 31.68 19.38
C GLY A 293 -13.33 32.20 20.18
N SER A 294 -12.91 31.49 21.24
CA SER A 294 -11.62 31.71 21.90
C SER A 294 -10.60 30.69 21.42
N ILE A 295 -9.33 31.09 21.35
CA ILE A 295 -8.22 30.16 21.09
C ILE A 295 -7.68 29.71 22.45
N VAL A 296 -8.04 28.50 22.86
CA VAL A 296 -7.47 27.86 24.05
C VAL A 296 -6.07 27.35 23.69
N THR A 297 -5.07 27.63 24.53
CA THR A 297 -3.69 27.15 24.28
C THR A 297 -3.18 26.17 25.33
N GLN A 298 -3.86 26.06 26.47
CA GLN A 298 -3.49 25.10 27.52
C GLN A 298 -4.76 24.59 28.19
N ILE A 299 -4.77 23.29 28.49
CA ILE A 299 -5.83 22.62 29.25
C ILE A 299 -5.20 21.75 30.33
N ALA A 300 -5.83 21.67 31.51
CA ALA A 300 -5.41 20.82 32.60
C ALA A 300 -6.63 20.22 33.30
N CYS A 301 -6.55 18.93 33.62
CA CYS A 301 -7.57 18.22 34.38
C CYS A 301 -7.05 17.94 35.79
N GLY A 302 -7.83 18.32 36.81
CA GLY A 302 -7.72 17.71 38.13
C GLY A 302 -8.66 16.51 38.23
N ARG A 303 -8.79 15.92 39.43
CA ARG A 303 -9.66 14.75 39.63
C ARG A 303 -11.08 14.94 39.08
N GLN A 304 -11.71 16.04 39.45
CA GLN A 304 -13.13 16.33 39.15
C GLN A 304 -13.34 17.77 38.69
N HIS A 305 -12.33 18.39 38.09
CA HIS A 305 -12.44 19.73 37.51
C HIS A 305 -11.47 19.87 36.32
N THR A 306 -11.74 20.84 35.47
CA THR A 306 -10.95 21.14 34.27
C THR A 306 -10.67 22.63 34.23
N SER A 307 -9.47 23.01 33.80
CA SER A 307 -9.06 24.39 33.57
C SER A 307 -8.59 24.59 32.13
N ALA A 308 -8.87 25.75 31.56
CA ALA A 308 -8.49 26.13 30.20
C ALA A 308 -7.97 27.57 30.16
N PHE A 309 -6.84 27.81 29.51
CA PHE A 309 -6.24 29.14 29.38
C PHE A 309 -6.47 29.72 27.98
N VAL A 310 -6.93 30.98 27.94
CA VAL A 310 -7.20 31.75 26.72
C VAL A 310 -6.29 33.00 26.72
N PRO A 311 -5.14 32.96 26.02
CA PRO A 311 -4.16 34.04 26.04
C PRO A 311 -4.69 35.39 25.56
N SER A 312 -5.52 35.39 24.51
CA SER A 312 -6.05 36.62 23.90
C SER A 312 -6.86 37.48 24.89
N SER A 313 -7.44 36.84 25.91
CA SER A 313 -8.21 37.52 26.95
C SER A 313 -7.48 37.62 28.29
N GLY A 314 -6.31 36.98 28.41
CA GLY A 314 -5.59 36.86 29.68
C GLY A 314 -6.41 36.16 30.78
N ARG A 315 -7.26 35.18 30.40
CA ARG A 315 -8.17 34.50 31.32
C ARG A 315 -7.88 33.01 31.41
N ILE A 316 -7.96 32.49 32.63
CA ILE A 316 -8.15 31.07 32.89
C ILE A 316 -9.63 30.84 33.20
N TYR A 317 -10.21 29.81 32.59
CA TYR A 317 -11.55 29.32 32.91
C TYR A 317 -11.42 27.99 33.65
N SER A 318 -12.23 27.78 34.67
CA SER A 318 -12.32 26.53 35.43
C SER A 318 -13.77 26.08 35.58
N PHE A 319 -13.98 24.76 35.60
CA PHE A 319 -15.30 24.14 35.72
C PHE A 319 -15.20 22.74 36.33
N GLY A 320 -16.27 22.28 37.00
CA GLY A 320 -16.34 21.04 37.76
C GLY A 320 -16.60 21.24 39.25
N LEU A 321 -16.05 20.35 40.07
CA LEU A 321 -16.18 20.37 41.52
C LEU A 321 -15.54 21.64 42.11
N GLY A 322 -16.29 22.38 42.91
CA GLY A 322 -15.84 23.60 43.58
C GLY A 322 -15.74 23.52 45.11
N GLY A 323 -16.19 22.41 45.72
CA GLY A 323 -16.37 22.31 47.18
C GLY A 323 -15.12 22.61 48.02
N ASN A 324 -13.92 22.42 47.46
CA ASN A 324 -12.64 22.72 48.11
C ASN A 324 -11.96 23.96 47.53
N GLY A 325 -12.68 24.85 46.85
CA GLY A 325 -12.11 26.06 46.26
C GLY A 325 -11.22 25.84 45.03
N GLN A 326 -11.09 24.61 44.52
CA GLN A 326 -10.16 24.25 43.43
C GLN A 326 -10.43 24.97 42.10
N LEU A 327 -11.62 25.55 41.95
CA LEU A 327 -11.96 26.38 40.79
C LEU A 327 -11.34 27.79 40.87
N GLY A 328 -10.92 28.27 42.04
CA GLY A 328 -10.28 29.59 42.18
C GLY A 328 -11.21 30.78 41.88
N THR A 329 -12.52 30.60 42.05
CA THR A 329 -13.55 31.60 41.70
C THR A 329 -13.99 32.47 42.88
N GLY A 330 -13.45 32.24 44.08
CA GLY A 330 -13.92 32.86 45.32
C GLY A 330 -15.20 32.22 45.88
N SER A 331 -15.57 31.03 45.42
CA SER A 331 -16.77 30.30 45.85
C SER A 331 -16.49 28.79 45.94
N THR A 332 -17.25 28.10 46.79
CA THR A 332 -17.25 26.63 46.94
C THR A 332 -18.26 25.93 46.01
N SER A 333 -18.95 26.69 45.15
CA SER A 333 -19.98 26.13 44.26
C SER A 333 -19.36 25.41 43.06
N ASN A 334 -19.94 24.27 42.70
CA ASN A 334 -19.62 23.58 41.44
C ASN A 334 -19.99 24.46 40.24
N ARG A 335 -19.26 24.33 39.14
CA ARG A 335 -19.53 25.04 37.89
C ARG A 335 -19.72 24.05 36.76
N LYS A 336 -20.88 24.10 36.10
CA LYS A 336 -21.22 23.20 34.98
C LYS A 336 -20.72 23.69 33.63
N SER A 337 -20.27 24.93 33.57
CA SER A 337 -19.74 25.59 32.38
C SER A 337 -18.49 26.40 32.76
N PRO A 338 -17.60 26.67 31.78
CA PRO A 338 -16.39 27.45 31.98
C PRO A 338 -16.65 28.77 32.73
N PHE A 339 -15.98 28.95 33.87
CA PHE A 339 -16.11 30.15 34.69
C PHE A 339 -14.74 30.77 34.96
N THR A 340 -14.64 32.09 34.89
CA THR A 340 -13.34 32.77 35.00
C THR A 340 -12.74 32.62 36.40
N VAL A 341 -11.48 32.17 36.46
CA VAL A 341 -10.65 32.15 37.67
C VAL A 341 -10.25 33.57 38.01
N LYS A 342 -10.39 33.98 39.29
CA LYS A 342 -10.05 35.34 39.72
C LYS A 342 -8.56 35.63 39.51
N GLY A 343 -8.27 36.73 38.82
CA GLY A 343 -6.91 37.19 38.52
C GLY A 343 -6.74 37.63 37.07
N ASN A 344 -5.65 38.34 36.79
CA ASN A 344 -5.22 38.70 35.44
C ASN A 344 -4.05 37.79 35.06
N TRP A 345 -4.20 37.02 33.99
CA TRP A 345 -3.27 35.97 33.60
C TRP A 345 -2.53 36.38 32.33
N TYR A 346 -1.22 36.18 32.32
CA TYR A 346 -0.39 36.50 31.15
C TYR A 346 0.16 35.22 30.54
N PRO A 347 0.25 35.14 29.21
CA PRO A 347 0.96 34.05 28.57
C PRO A 347 2.42 34.05 29.03
N TYR A 348 2.92 32.88 29.40
CA TYR A 348 4.34 32.68 29.60
C TYR A 348 5.03 32.64 28.23
N ASN A 349 6.12 33.39 28.04
CA ASN A 349 6.83 33.47 26.74
C ASN A 349 7.60 32.17 26.36
N GLY A 350 7.61 31.14 27.23
CA GLY A 350 8.10 29.81 26.87
C GLY A 350 7.03 29.02 26.13
N GLN A 351 7.37 28.46 24.97
CA GLN A 351 6.46 27.63 24.17
C GLN A 351 5.90 26.46 25.00
N CYS A 352 4.57 26.39 25.16
CA CYS A 352 3.86 25.23 25.73
C CYS A 352 3.38 24.23 24.67
N LEU A 353 3.70 24.46 23.40
CA LEU A 353 3.49 23.43 22.37
C LEU A 353 4.51 22.31 22.56
N PRO A 354 4.15 21.04 22.31
CA PRO A 354 5.10 19.94 22.38
C PRO A 354 6.26 20.21 21.41
N ASP A 355 7.45 20.38 21.97
CA ASP A 355 8.69 20.54 21.20
C ASP A 355 9.05 19.19 20.55
N THR A 356 8.85 19.09 19.24
CA THR A 356 9.23 17.92 18.45
C THR A 356 10.74 17.64 18.48
N GLY A 357 11.56 18.60 18.90
CA GLY A 357 13.01 18.44 19.11
C GLY A 357 13.39 17.44 20.22
N LYS A 358 12.42 16.96 21.02
CA LYS A 358 12.65 15.94 22.06
C LYS A 358 12.79 14.52 21.53
N PHE A 359 12.38 14.24 20.29
CA PHE A 359 12.35 12.89 19.71
C PHE A 359 13.54 12.60 18.79
N CYS A 360 13.81 11.32 18.51
CA CYS A 360 14.75 10.90 17.45
C CYS A 360 14.03 10.94 16.09
N TYR A 361 13.68 12.15 15.62
CA TYR A 361 13.12 12.35 14.28
C TYR A 361 14.07 13.19 13.45
N ILE A 362 14.09 12.94 12.14
CA ILE A 362 14.89 13.74 11.23
C ILE A 362 14.07 14.97 10.84
N ASN A 363 14.47 16.16 11.30
CA ASN A 363 13.76 17.40 10.99
C ASN A 363 14.30 18.01 9.68
N ILE A 364 13.40 18.21 8.71
CA ILE A 364 13.75 18.62 7.34
C ILE A 364 13.51 20.12 7.12
N ARG A 365 12.89 20.86 8.06
CA ARG A 365 12.33 22.21 7.80
C ARG A 365 12.81 23.37 8.69
N GLY A 366 13.86 23.19 9.48
CA GLY A 366 14.47 24.30 10.23
C GLY A 366 15.59 24.98 9.45
N GLU A 367 15.55 26.31 9.32
CA GLU A 367 16.66 27.16 8.83
C GLU A 367 17.92 27.15 9.72
N ASN A 368 18.08 26.15 10.59
CA ASN A 368 19.31 25.90 11.33
C ASN A 368 19.76 24.44 11.12
N TYR A 369 20.73 24.30 10.21
CA TYR A 369 21.81 23.30 10.18
C TYR A 369 21.49 21.81 10.37
N LEU A 370 21.46 21.07 9.26
CA LEU A 370 22.07 19.72 9.15
C LEU A 370 22.71 19.57 7.75
N THR A 371 23.86 20.22 7.56
CA THR A 371 24.84 19.81 6.55
C THR A 371 25.46 18.46 6.97
N LEU A 372 25.92 17.67 6.00
CA LEU A 372 26.56 16.36 6.22
C LEU A 372 27.71 16.41 7.23
N GLU A 373 28.34 17.58 7.41
CA GLU A 373 29.43 17.84 8.34
C GLU A 373 29.07 17.59 9.83
N ASN A 374 27.78 17.65 10.21
CA ASN A 374 27.34 17.45 11.60
C ASN A 374 26.92 16.02 11.96
N TRP A 375 26.77 15.11 10.98
CA TRP A 375 26.32 13.74 11.24
C TRP A 375 27.41 12.88 11.87
N GLY A 376 28.68 13.08 11.48
CA GLY A 376 29.83 12.37 12.08
C GLY A 376 30.15 12.72 13.54
N GLN A 377 29.40 13.65 14.15
CA GLN A 377 29.51 14.00 15.59
C GLN A 377 28.29 13.54 16.41
N LYS A 378 27.30 12.87 15.79
CA LYS A 378 26.01 12.51 16.40
C LYS A 378 25.61 11.05 16.15
N ASP A 379 26.58 10.14 16.24
CA ASP A 379 26.40 8.69 15.99
C ASP A 379 25.19 8.08 16.72
N HIS A 380 24.91 8.51 17.96
CA HIS A 380 23.79 8.01 18.75
C HIS A 380 22.40 8.42 18.20
N GLU A 381 22.27 9.55 17.49
CA GLU A 381 20.99 9.98 16.91
C GLU A 381 20.60 9.15 15.68
N ILE A 382 21.61 8.65 14.93
CA ILE A 382 21.40 7.79 13.77
C ILE A 382 20.85 6.43 14.23
N ASP A 383 21.56 5.75 15.13
CA ASP A 383 21.12 4.44 15.63
C ASP A 383 19.75 4.52 16.30
N GLY A 384 19.49 5.57 17.11
CA GLY A 384 18.19 5.78 17.73
C GLY A 384 17.04 5.98 16.74
N THR A 385 17.29 6.64 15.60
CA THR A 385 16.26 6.88 14.58
C THR A 385 15.99 5.63 13.74
N PHE A 386 17.05 4.94 13.30
CA PHE A 386 16.96 3.80 12.40
C PHE A 386 16.68 2.46 13.09
N SER A 387 16.71 2.42 14.43
CA SER A 387 16.29 1.28 15.23
C SER A 387 14.79 1.26 15.58
N SER A 388 14.06 2.35 15.30
CA SER A 388 12.63 2.49 15.61
C SER A 388 11.80 2.84 14.37
N SER A 389 10.81 1.99 14.06
CA SER A 389 9.83 2.28 13.02
C SER A 389 8.95 3.48 13.35
N GLY A 390 8.67 3.76 14.63
CA GLY A 390 7.97 4.97 15.06
C GLY A 390 8.77 6.23 14.76
N CYS A 391 10.10 6.18 14.93
CA CYS A 391 11.01 7.26 14.57
C CYS A 391 11.06 7.55 13.07
N LEU A 392 11.22 6.51 12.25
CA LEU A 392 11.18 6.68 10.79
C LEU A 392 9.81 7.19 10.32
N ASN A 393 8.72 6.65 10.85
CA ASN A 393 7.35 7.08 10.52
C ASN A 393 7.07 8.54 10.92
N GLY A 394 7.70 9.04 11.99
CA GLY A 394 7.62 10.43 12.43
C GLY A 394 8.56 11.40 11.70
N SER A 395 9.61 10.90 11.05
CA SER A 395 10.64 11.73 10.40
C SER A 395 10.18 12.33 9.07
N PHE A 396 9.24 11.69 8.39
CA PHE A 396 8.83 12.06 7.02
C PHE A 396 7.40 12.58 6.94
N LEU A 397 6.87 13.18 8.01
CA LEU A 397 5.50 13.68 8.02
C LEU A 397 5.32 14.88 7.09
N ALA A 398 4.22 14.89 6.33
CA ALA A 398 3.83 16.01 5.47
C ALA A 398 3.28 17.19 6.31
N VAL A 399 4.18 18.01 6.86
CA VAL A 399 3.84 19.08 7.80
C VAL A 399 3.49 20.44 7.16
N SER A 400 3.82 20.71 5.88
CA SER A 400 3.60 22.04 5.24
C SER A 400 2.18 22.54 5.41
N ASN A 401 1.23 21.64 5.17
CA ASN A 401 -0.19 21.94 5.06
C ASN A 401 -1.00 21.15 6.08
N ASP A 402 -0.38 20.68 7.16
CA ASP A 402 -1.00 19.76 8.13
C ASP A 402 -1.53 18.47 7.50
N ASP A 403 -1.01 18.06 6.34
CA ASP A 403 -1.48 16.88 5.62
C ASP A 403 -1.27 15.60 6.41
N HIS A 404 -0.26 15.52 7.27
CA HIS A 404 -0.07 14.40 8.19
C HIS A 404 -1.30 14.12 9.10
N TYR A 405 -2.11 15.13 9.47
CA TYR A 405 -3.37 14.92 10.22
C TYR A 405 -4.47 14.23 9.38
N ARG A 406 -4.31 14.13 8.06
CA ARG A 406 -5.25 13.47 7.15
C ARG A 406 -4.98 11.98 7.00
N THR A 407 -4.01 11.43 7.74
CA THR A 407 -3.62 10.03 7.60
C THR A 407 -4.77 9.05 7.86
N GLY A 408 -4.97 8.16 6.89
CA GLY A 408 -6.05 7.19 6.87
C GLY A 408 -5.84 6.13 5.78
N THR A 409 -6.89 5.39 5.45
CA THR A 409 -6.81 4.24 4.52
C THR A 409 -6.51 4.61 3.06
N ARG A 410 -6.62 5.90 2.71
CA ARG A 410 -6.37 6.44 1.35
C ARG A 410 -5.19 7.40 1.28
N PHE A 411 -4.72 7.91 2.43
CA PHE A 411 -3.68 8.92 2.47
C PHE A 411 -2.69 8.59 3.57
N SER A 412 -1.41 8.52 3.23
CA SER A 412 -0.34 8.11 4.15
C SER A 412 0.10 9.24 5.08
N GLY A 413 0.00 10.49 4.64
CA GLY A 413 0.48 11.67 5.39
C GLY A 413 2.00 11.78 5.47
N VAL A 414 2.72 11.10 4.59
CA VAL A 414 4.19 11.21 4.46
C VAL A 414 4.60 12.03 3.24
N ASP A 415 5.71 12.74 3.37
CA ASP A 415 6.40 13.46 2.31
C ASP A 415 7.46 12.53 1.69
N MET A 416 7.09 11.86 0.60
CA MET A 416 7.95 10.90 -0.09
C MET A 416 9.21 11.55 -0.69
N ASN A 417 9.10 12.81 -1.14
CA ASN A 417 10.24 13.54 -1.69
C ASN A 417 11.25 13.87 -0.60
N ALA A 418 10.78 14.28 0.58
CA ALA A 418 11.62 14.52 1.73
C ALA A 418 12.34 13.23 2.19
N ALA A 419 11.64 12.09 2.19
CA ALA A 419 12.25 10.79 2.47
C ALA A 419 13.38 10.43 1.51
N ARG A 420 13.10 10.48 0.20
CA ARG A 420 14.07 10.20 -0.86
C ARG A 420 15.31 11.09 -0.78
N LEU A 421 15.11 12.41 -0.72
CA LEU A 421 16.20 13.37 -0.66
C LEU A 421 17.10 13.13 0.56
N LEU A 422 16.50 12.83 1.71
CA LEU A 422 17.24 12.58 2.92
C LEU A 422 18.04 11.28 2.86
N PHE A 423 17.43 10.16 2.43
CA PHE A 423 18.16 8.90 2.35
C PHE A 423 19.33 8.98 1.37
N HIS A 424 19.16 9.64 0.22
CA HIS A 424 20.25 9.88 -0.72
C HIS A 424 21.34 10.79 -0.16
N LYS A 425 20.97 11.78 0.65
CA LYS A 425 21.94 12.64 1.34
C LYS A 425 22.68 11.86 2.43
N LEU A 426 22.02 10.93 3.11
CA LEU A 426 22.59 10.17 4.23
C LEU A 426 23.53 9.05 3.76
N ILE A 427 23.09 8.31 2.73
CA ILE A 427 23.79 7.13 2.21
C ILE A 427 24.66 7.58 1.04
N GLN A 428 25.78 8.22 1.36
CA GLN A 428 26.75 8.69 0.38
C GLN A 428 28.01 7.80 0.34
N PRO A 429 28.63 7.63 -0.85
CA PRO A 429 29.89 6.89 -0.98
C PRO A 429 31.03 7.45 -0.12
N ASP A 430 31.04 8.77 0.11
CA ASP A 430 32.10 9.47 0.85
C ASP A 430 32.05 9.22 2.37
N HIS A 431 30.94 8.67 2.89
CA HIS A 431 30.72 8.40 4.31
C HIS A 431 30.26 6.96 4.58
N PRO A 432 31.09 5.94 4.27
CA PRO A 432 30.67 4.53 4.37
C PRO A 432 30.34 4.08 5.80
N GLN A 433 30.93 4.72 6.82
CA GLN A 433 30.66 4.44 8.24
C GLN A 433 29.18 4.67 8.59
N ILE A 434 28.57 5.75 8.08
CA ILE A 434 27.16 6.07 8.30
C ILE A 434 26.27 5.02 7.65
N SER A 435 26.57 4.67 6.40
CA SER A 435 25.84 3.64 5.66
C SER A 435 25.87 2.28 6.37
N GLN A 436 27.03 1.87 6.88
CA GLN A 436 27.19 0.64 7.67
C GLN A 436 26.42 0.69 8.99
N GLN A 437 26.44 1.83 9.68
CA GLN A 437 25.70 2.00 10.92
C GLN A 437 24.19 1.89 10.67
N VAL A 438 23.66 2.61 9.67
CA VAL A 438 22.24 2.55 9.30
C VAL A 438 21.84 1.12 8.90
N ALA A 439 22.64 0.44 8.09
CA ALA A 439 22.39 -0.94 7.71
C ALA A 439 22.32 -1.87 8.93
N ALA A 440 23.28 -1.74 9.86
CA ALA A 440 23.30 -2.53 11.10
C ALA A 440 22.09 -2.24 12.00
N SER A 441 21.66 -0.98 12.13
CA SER A 441 20.47 -0.61 12.90
C SER A 441 19.20 -1.20 12.27
N LEU A 442 19.07 -1.15 10.95
CA LEU A 442 17.93 -1.74 10.23
C LEU A 442 17.88 -3.27 10.40
N GLU A 443 19.00 -3.95 10.17
CA GLU A 443 19.13 -5.40 10.25
C GLU A 443 18.87 -5.94 11.66
N LYS A 444 19.49 -5.33 12.68
CA LYS A 444 19.47 -5.88 14.05
C LYS A 444 18.29 -5.40 14.87
N ASN A 445 17.85 -4.15 14.66
CA ASN A 445 16.95 -3.49 15.61
C ASN A 445 15.57 -3.17 15.05
N LEU A 446 15.43 -2.87 13.75
CA LEU A 446 14.14 -2.47 13.17
C LEU A 446 13.40 -3.62 12.50
N ILE A 447 14.01 -4.26 11.50
CA ILE A 447 13.34 -5.27 10.65
C ILE A 447 12.87 -6.48 11.46
N PRO A 448 13.65 -7.03 12.42
CA PRO A 448 13.20 -8.16 13.24
C PRO A 448 12.00 -7.84 14.16
N LYS A 449 11.73 -6.55 14.42
CA LYS A 449 10.61 -6.10 15.27
C LYS A 449 9.31 -5.86 14.49
N LEU A 450 9.32 -6.01 13.16
CA LEU A 450 8.13 -5.83 12.33
C LEU A 450 7.11 -6.94 12.60
N THR A 451 5.83 -6.57 12.69
CA THR A 451 4.73 -7.49 13.02
C THR A 451 3.69 -7.51 11.90
N SER A 452 2.99 -8.63 11.76
CA SER A 452 1.92 -8.82 10.76
C SER A 452 0.63 -8.08 11.11
N SER A 453 0.38 -7.89 12.41
CA SER A 453 -0.80 -7.22 12.95
C SER A 453 -0.40 -5.85 13.46
N LEU A 454 -0.87 -4.80 12.76
CA LEU A 454 -0.50 -3.42 13.05
C LEU A 454 -1.64 -2.69 13.78
N PRO A 455 -1.32 -1.84 14.76
CA PRO A 455 -2.33 -1.15 15.55
C PRO A 455 -3.10 -0.06 14.82
N ASP A 456 -2.46 0.59 13.86
CA ASP A 456 -3.06 1.64 13.04
C ASP A 456 -2.30 1.78 11.73
N VAL A 457 -2.95 2.44 10.77
CA VAL A 457 -2.36 2.77 9.47
C VAL A 457 -1.10 3.61 9.61
N GLU A 458 -0.93 4.44 10.65
CA GLU A 458 0.30 5.22 10.85
C GLU A 458 1.57 4.36 10.93
N ALA A 459 1.45 3.11 11.41
CA ALA A 459 2.57 2.17 11.48
C ALA A 459 3.01 1.64 10.11
N LEU A 460 2.17 1.75 9.06
CA LEU A 460 2.47 1.27 7.71
C LEU A 460 3.41 2.20 6.92
N ARG A 461 3.61 3.44 7.37
CA ARG A 461 4.30 4.49 6.60
C ARG A 461 5.70 4.08 6.14
N PHE A 462 6.44 3.33 6.96
CA PHE A 462 7.80 2.91 6.62
C PHE A 462 7.84 1.93 5.44
N TYR A 463 6.76 1.19 5.16
CA TYR A 463 6.67 0.35 3.96
C TYR A 463 6.62 1.17 2.67
N LEU A 464 6.27 2.46 2.76
CA LEU A 464 6.39 3.41 1.66
C LEU A 464 7.78 4.04 1.63
N THR A 465 8.28 4.53 2.77
CA THR A 465 9.49 5.36 2.80
C THR A 465 10.77 4.55 2.74
N LEU A 466 10.86 3.38 3.39
CA LEU A 466 12.11 2.61 3.46
C LEU A 466 12.63 2.12 2.09
N PRO A 467 11.79 1.72 1.11
CA PRO A 467 12.25 1.43 -0.25
C PRO A 467 13.01 2.55 -0.95
N GLU A 468 12.86 3.82 -0.52
CA GLU A 468 13.65 4.95 -1.03
C GLU A 468 15.08 4.98 -0.49
N CYS A 469 15.41 4.15 0.51
CA CYS A 469 16.75 4.08 1.08
C CYS A 469 17.71 3.34 0.13
N PRO A 470 18.83 3.95 -0.31
CA PRO A 470 19.77 3.31 -1.24
C PRO A 470 20.33 1.97 -0.76
N LEU A 471 20.40 1.75 0.57
CA LEU A 471 20.82 0.48 1.16
C LEU A 471 19.93 -0.70 0.76
N MET A 472 18.66 -0.45 0.43
CA MET A 472 17.73 -1.49 -0.03
C MET A 472 18.14 -2.05 -1.39
N SER A 473 18.69 -1.21 -2.28
CA SER A 473 19.15 -1.58 -3.63
C SER A 473 20.58 -2.11 -3.67
N ASP A 474 21.30 -2.12 -2.54
CA ASP A 474 22.64 -2.73 -2.48
C ASP A 474 22.52 -4.25 -2.36
N SER A 475 23.11 -4.96 -3.34
CA SER A 475 23.11 -6.42 -3.37
C SER A 475 23.71 -7.09 -2.13
N ASN A 476 24.62 -6.43 -1.41
CA ASN A 476 25.18 -6.95 -0.17
C ASN A 476 24.15 -7.00 0.97
N ASN A 477 23.09 -6.19 0.86
CA ASN A 477 22.05 -6.04 1.87
C ASN A 477 20.75 -6.78 1.50
N PHE A 478 20.69 -7.45 0.35
CA PHE A 478 19.45 -8.11 -0.08
C PHE A 478 18.98 -9.18 0.91
N THR A 479 19.90 -10.02 1.41
CA THR A 479 19.57 -11.13 2.32
C THR A 479 19.30 -10.67 3.75
N THR A 480 19.90 -9.57 4.19
CA THR A 480 19.81 -9.05 5.56
C THR A 480 18.75 -7.97 5.75
N ILE A 481 18.42 -7.23 4.68
CA ILE A 481 17.52 -6.07 4.73
C ILE A 481 16.35 -6.23 3.74
N ALA A 482 16.60 -6.28 2.43
CA ALA A 482 15.52 -6.17 1.43
C ALA A 482 14.54 -7.37 1.46
N ILE A 483 15.06 -8.60 1.55
CA ILE A 483 14.24 -9.82 1.61
C ILE A 483 13.52 -9.95 2.96
N PRO A 484 14.17 -9.73 4.12
CA PRO A 484 13.46 -9.66 5.41
C PRO A 484 12.36 -8.59 5.45
N PHE A 485 12.59 -7.41 4.87
CA PHE A 485 11.55 -6.38 4.69
C PHE A 485 10.40 -6.88 3.80
N GLY A 486 10.70 -7.48 2.66
CA GLY A 486 9.71 -8.09 1.77
C GLY A 486 8.92 -9.22 2.47
N THR A 487 9.57 -9.98 3.34
CA THR A 487 8.94 -11.05 4.13
C THR A 487 7.95 -10.46 5.14
N ALA A 488 8.32 -9.37 5.81
CA ALA A 488 7.41 -8.64 6.70
C ALA A 488 6.20 -8.07 5.95
N LEU A 489 6.40 -7.57 4.73
CA LEU A 489 5.34 -7.05 3.84
C LEU A 489 4.37 -8.15 3.40
N VAL A 490 4.89 -9.29 2.92
CA VAL A 490 4.07 -10.43 2.47
C VAL A 490 3.27 -11.05 3.63
N ASN A 491 3.82 -11.00 4.85
CA ASN A 491 3.17 -11.53 6.05
C ASN A 491 2.16 -10.56 6.69
N LEU A 492 1.96 -9.36 6.15
CA LEU A 492 0.93 -8.43 6.63
C LEU A 492 -0.46 -9.07 6.56
N GLU A 493 -1.29 -8.81 7.58
CA GLU A 493 -2.70 -9.18 7.54
C GLU A 493 -3.44 -8.47 6.38
N LYS A 494 -4.59 -9.03 5.98
CA LYS A 494 -5.37 -8.53 4.83
C LYS A 494 -5.74 -7.05 4.93
N ALA A 495 -6.09 -6.56 6.12
CA ALA A 495 -6.53 -5.19 6.32
C ALA A 495 -5.37 -4.16 6.19
N PRO A 496 -4.23 -4.31 6.91
CA PRO A 496 -3.05 -3.47 6.67
C PRO A 496 -2.53 -3.53 5.24
N LEU A 497 -2.45 -4.72 4.64
CA LEU A 497 -2.02 -4.88 3.24
C LEU A 497 -2.94 -4.11 2.29
N LYS A 498 -4.26 -4.13 2.53
CA LYS A 498 -5.21 -3.39 1.69
C LYS A 498 -5.02 -1.88 1.78
N VAL A 499 -4.64 -1.35 2.94
CA VAL A 499 -4.30 0.07 3.09
C VAL A 499 -3.03 0.40 2.31
N LEU A 500 -2.01 -0.45 2.40
CA LEU A 500 -0.77 -0.26 1.66
C LEU A 500 -0.98 -0.34 0.13
N GLU A 501 -1.81 -1.27 -0.34
CA GLU A 501 -2.25 -1.33 -1.75
C GLU A 501 -2.91 -0.01 -2.20
N ASN A 502 -3.77 0.58 -1.36
CA ASN A 502 -4.41 1.86 -1.67
C ASN A 502 -3.39 3.01 -1.69
N TRP A 503 -2.38 3.02 -0.82
CA TRP A 503 -1.35 4.05 -0.86
C TRP A 503 -0.44 3.93 -2.07
N TRP A 504 -0.04 2.71 -2.44
CA TRP A 504 0.69 2.46 -3.68
C TRP A 504 -0.12 2.84 -4.91
N SER A 505 -1.45 2.68 -4.90
CA SER A 505 -2.33 3.05 -6.01
C SER A 505 -2.33 4.54 -6.38
N VAL A 506 -1.86 5.40 -5.46
CA VAL A 506 -1.81 6.86 -5.63
C VAL A 506 -0.38 7.40 -5.60
N LEU A 507 0.64 6.53 -5.61
CA LEU A 507 2.03 6.95 -5.72
C LEU A 507 2.33 7.52 -7.10
N GLU A 508 3.28 8.45 -7.15
CA GLU A 508 3.84 8.92 -8.43
C GLU A 508 4.53 7.75 -9.17
N PRO A 509 4.38 7.64 -10.50
CA PRO A 509 4.94 6.53 -11.27
C PRO A 509 6.44 6.25 -11.04
N PRO A 510 7.33 7.25 -10.89
CA PRO A 510 8.75 7.00 -10.61
C PRO A 510 8.99 6.31 -9.26
N LEU A 511 8.23 6.67 -8.22
CA LEU A 511 8.35 6.06 -6.89
C LEU A 511 7.83 4.62 -6.92
N PHE A 512 6.69 4.39 -7.59
CA PHE A 512 6.16 3.04 -7.76
C PHE A 512 7.12 2.14 -8.54
N LEU A 513 7.68 2.64 -9.65
CA LEU A 513 8.68 1.93 -10.45
C LEU A 513 9.92 1.57 -9.62
N LYS A 514 10.38 2.46 -8.73
CA LYS A 514 11.55 2.20 -7.89
C LYS A 514 11.37 0.97 -7.00
N ILE A 515 10.18 0.75 -6.44
CA ILE A 515 9.87 -0.44 -5.63
C ILE A 515 9.86 -1.70 -6.52
N VAL A 516 9.30 -1.60 -7.73
CA VAL A 516 9.29 -2.69 -8.70
C VAL A 516 10.73 -3.08 -9.08
N GLU A 517 11.57 -2.11 -9.44
CA GLU A 517 12.97 -2.36 -9.79
C GLU A 517 13.79 -2.94 -8.63
N LEU A 518 13.58 -2.46 -7.40
CA LEU A 518 14.22 -3.03 -6.21
C LEU A 518 13.99 -4.55 -6.11
N PHE A 519 12.74 -4.99 -6.21
CA PHE A 519 12.45 -6.43 -6.10
C PHE A 519 12.79 -7.23 -7.36
N LYS A 520 12.84 -6.61 -8.54
CA LYS A 520 13.41 -7.22 -9.75
C LYS A 520 14.91 -7.49 -9.57
N GLU A 521 15.67 -6.51 -9.08
CA GLU A 521 17.11 -6.66 -8.78
C GLU A 521 17.36 -7.78 -7.76
N VAL A 522 16.53 -7.87 -6.71
CA VAL A 522 16.58 -8.98 -5.74
C VAL A 522 16.34 -10.32 -6.42
N VAL A 523 15.33 -10.45 -7.28
CA VAL A 523 15.08 -11.68 -8.05
C VAL A 523 16.29 -12.02 -8.91
N VAL A 524 16.81 -11.08 -9.71
CA VAL A 524 17.97 -11.31 -10.58
C VAL A 524 19.19 -11.77 -9.78
N HIS A 525 19.45 -11.16 -8.62
CA HIS A 525 20.55 -11.57 -7.74
C HIS A 525 20.37 -13.01 -7.25
N LEU A 526 19.19 -13.37 -6.77
CA LEU A 526 18.89 -14.74 -6.34
C LEU A 526 19.03 -15.75 -7.49
N LEU A 527 18.59 -15.40 -8.71
CA LEU A 527 18.72 -16.28 -9.87
C LEU A 527 20.17 -16.46 -10.33
N LYS A 528 21.02 -15.43 -10.19
CA LYS A 528 22.47 -15.56 -10.40
C LYS A 528 23.09 -16.55 -9.41
N LEU A 529 22.70 -16.51 -8.14
CA LEU A 529 23.14 -17.49 -7.14
C LEU A 529 22.65 -18.91 -7.47
N TYR A 530 21.40 -19.04 -7.93
CA TYR A 530 20.86 -20.33 -8.36
C TYR A 530 21.67 -20.96 -9.51
N LYS A 531 22.07 -20.15 -10.49
CA LYS A 531 22.89 -20.58 -11.63
C LYS A 531 24.30 -21.03 -11.22
N ILE A 532 24.88 -20.42 -10.19
CA ILE A 532 26.20 -20.82 -9.63
C ILE A 532 26.09 -22.15 -8.86
N GLY A 533 24.91 -22.43 -8.30
CA GLY A 533 24.60 -23.65 -7.57
C GLY A 533 24.42 -23.39 -6.08
N ILE A 534 23.36 -23.95 -5.50
CA ILE A 534 22.97 -23.72 -4.11
C ILE A 534 23.20 -24.99 -3.29
N PRO A 535 23.88 -24.92 -2.14
CA PRO A 535 24.04 -26.05 -1.25
C PRO A 535 22.68 -26.66 -0.84
N PRO A 536 22.54 -28.00 -0.78
CA PRO A 536 21.28 -28.64 -0.40
C PRO A 536 20.71 -28.16 0.94
N SER A 537 21.58 -27.81 1.90
CA SER A 537 21.21 -27.26 3.21
C SER A 537 20.52 -25.90 3.15
N GLU A 538 20.80 -25.09 2.12
CA GLU A 538 20.32 -23.71 1.99
C GLU A 538 19.13 -23.59 1.02
N ARG A 539 18.84 -24.66 0.26
CA ARG A 539 17.83 -24.65 -0.80
C ARG A 539 16.44 -24.23 -0.32
N ARG A 540 16.05 -24.62 0.91
CA ARG A 540 14.77 -24.23 1.50
C ARG A 540 14.69 -22.73 1.79
N ILE A 541 15.76 -22.17 2.36
CA ILE A 541 15.85 -20.74 2.67
C ILE A 541 15.86 -19.93 1.37
N PHE A 542 16.66 -20.37 0.39
CA PHE A 542 16.69 -19.75 -0.93
C PHE A 542 15.32 -19.74 -1.61
N ASN A 543 14.61 -20.88 -1.63
CA ASN A 543 13.26 -20.96 -2.20
C ASN A 543 12.31 -19.99 -1.49
N SER A 544 12.41 -19.87 -0.17
CA SER A 544 11.65 -18.89 0.61
C SER A 544 11.97 -17.45 0.19
N PHE A 545 13.24 -17.12 -0.01
CA PHE A 545 13.68 -15.78 -0.44
C PHE A 545 13.18 -15.43 -1.84
N LEU A 546 13.33 -16.35 -2.79
CA LEU A 546 12.85 -16.16 -4.16
C LEU A 546 11.32 -16.05 -4.19
N HIS A 547 10.61 -16.88 -3.42
CA HIS A 547 9.17 -16.78 -3.26
C HIS A 547 8.75 -15.41 -2.73
N THR A 548 9.39 -14.91 -1.66
CA THR A 548 9.11 -13.60 -1.08
C THR A 548 9.26 -12.49 -2.12
N ALA A 549 10.39 -12.44 -2.84
CA ALA A 549 10.65 -11.38 -3.82
C ALA A 549 9.61 -11.38 -4.96
N LEU A 550 9.30 -12.55 -5.52
CA LEU A 550 8.27 -12.70 -6.54
C LEU A 550 6.86 -12.37 -6.02
N LYS A 551 6.57 -12.70 -4.74
CA LYS A 551 5.29 -12.39 -4.11
C LYS A 551 5.10 -10.89 -3.89
N VAL A 552 6.16 -10.15 -3.53
CA VAL A 552 6.10 -8.68 -3.48
C VAL A 552 5.82 -8.10 -4.86
N LEU A 553 6.50 -8.58 -5.90
CA LEU A 553 6.24 -8.15 -7.27
C LEU A 553 4.80 -8.47 -7.72
N GLU A 554 4.24 -9.62 -7.33
CA GLU A 554 2.84 -9.97 -7.61
C GLU A 554 1.85 -9.00 -6.93
N ILE A 555 2.14 -8.57 -5.69
CA ILE A 555 1.32 -7.58 -4.99
C ILE A 555 1.37 -6.24 -5.75
N LEU A 556 2.56 -5.76 -6.12
CA LEU A 556 2.72 -4.52 -6.88
C LEU A 556 2.05 -4.62 -8.25
N HIS A 557 2.24 -5.73 -8.95
CA HIS A 557 1.61 -6.00 -10.24
C HIS A 557 0.08 -5.91 -10.14
N ARG A 558 -0.51 -6.54 -9.12
CA ARG A 558 -1.95 -6.46 -8.86
C ARG A 558 -2.42 -5.04 -8.56
N VAL A 559 -1.64 -4.23 -7.85
CA VAL A 559 -1.96 -2.81 -7.61
C VAL A 559 -1.92 -2.03 -8.92
N ASN A 560 -0.92 -2.27 -9.76
CA ASN A 560 -0.78 -1.64 -11.07
C ASN A 560 -1.97 -1.97 -12.01
N GLU A 561 -2.41 -3.23 -12.05
CA GLU A 561 -3.56 -3.63 -12.87
C GLU A 561 -4.88 -3.01 -12.38
N LYS A 562 -5.11 -2.97 -11.05
CA LYS A 562 -6.35 -2.42 -10.46
C LYS A 562 -6.54 -0.92 -10.70
N THR A 563 -5.49 -0.21 -11.06
CA THR A 563 -5.46 1.26 -11.16
C THR A 563 -5.40 1.78 -12.59
N GLY A 564 -5.49 0.89 -13.59
CA GLY A 564 -5.36 1.28 -14.98
C GLY A 564 -3.92 1.57 -15.40
N GLN A 565 -2.94 0.89 -14.79
CA GLN A 565 -1.50 0.96 -15.08
C GLN A 565 -0.82 2.27 -14.61
N ILE A 566 -0.38 2.31 -13.36
CA ILE A 566 0.52 3.35 -12.82
C ILE A 566 1.81 3.44 -13.64
N ILE A 567 2.35 2.26 -13.99
CA ILE A 567 3.48 2.08 -14.90
C ILE A 567 3.09 1.09 -16.00
N GLN A 568 3.75 1.20 -17.15
CA GLN A 568 3.54 0.28 -18.27
C GLN A 568 3.84 -1.18 -17.86
N TYR A 569 3.07 -2.13 -18.41
CA TYR A 569 3.15 -3.55 -18.05
C TYR A 569 4.55 -4.16 -18.30
N ASP A 570 5.23 -3.74 -19.37
CA ASP A 570 6.58 -4.20 -19.75
C ASP A 570 7.65 -3.89 -18.70
N LYS A 571 7.40 -2.91 -17.81
CA LYS A 571 8.33 -2.60 -16.71
C LYS A 571 8.45 -3.71 -15.68
N PHE A 572 7.50 -4.65 -15.65
CA PHE A 572 7.58 -5.83 -14.80
C PHE A 572 8.45 -6.96 -15.38
N TYR A 573 8.85 -6.89 -16.65
CA TYR A 573 9.69 -7.91 -17.26
C TYR A 573 11.09 -7.96 -16.63
N ILE A 574 11.60 -9.18 -16.45
CA ILE A 574 12.96 -9.48 -16.02
C ILE A 574 13.66 -10.20 -17.18
N HIS A 575 14.35 -9.44 -18.02
CA HIS A 575 14.96 -9.93 -19.26
C HIS A 575 16.03 -11.00 -19.01
N GLU A 576 16.70 -10.96 -17.86
CA GLU A 576 17.74 -11.92 -17.48
C GLU A 576 17.19 -13.32 -17.16
N VAL A 577 15.87 -13.48 -16.97
CA VAL A 577 15.27 -14.78 -16.62
C VAL A 577 15.63 -15.86 -17.65
N GLN A 578 15.60 -15.52 -18.94
CA GLN A 578 15.92 -16.47 -20.01
C GLN A 578 17.38 -16.93 -20.00
N GLU A 579 18.31 -16.08 -19.56
CA GLU A 579 19.73 -16.42 -19.46
C GLU A 579 20.06 -17.18 -18.17
N LEU A 580 19.27 -16.96 -17.12
CA LEU A 580 19.55 -17.46 -15.78
C LEU A 580 18.83 -18.78 -15.47
N ILE A 581 17.75 -19.11 -16.17
CA ILE A 581 16.91 -20.29 -15.90
C ILE A 581 16.57 -21.02 -17.19
N ASP A 582 16.54 -22.35 -17.11
CA ASP A 582 15.91 -23.17 -18.14
C ASP A 582 14.38 -23.03 -18.07
N ILE A 583 13.86 -22.10 -18.87
CA ILE A 583 12.42 -21.81 -19.00
C ILE A 583 11.62 -23.07 -19.34
N ARG A 584 12.17 -23.98 -20.15
CA ARG A 584 11.46 -25.19 -20.58
C ARG A 584 11.26 -26.13 -19.40
N ASN A 585 12.31 -26.33 -18.62
CA ASN A 585 12.26 -27.16 -17.42
C ASN A 585 11.39 -26.53 -16.32
N ASP A 586 11.45 -25.21 -16.13
CA ASP A 586 10.55 -24.50 -15.20
C ASP A 586 9.08 -24.71 -15.55
N TYR A 587 8.72 -24.61 -16.84
CA TYR A 587 7.37 -24.88 -17.33
C TYR A 587 6.94 -26.33 -17.09
N ILE A 588 7.79 -27.31 -17.43
CA ILE A 588 7.50 -28.73 -17.21
C ILE A 588 7.22 -29.00 -15.72
N ASN A 589 8.06 -28.46 -14.84
CA ASN A 589 7.87 -28.58 -13.39
C ASN A 589 6.56 -27.94 -12.94
N TRP A 590 6.22 -26.75 -13.45
CA TRP A 590 4.98 -26.06 -13.13
C TRP A 590 3.73 -26.85 -13.57
N VAL A 591 3.72 -27.39 -14.79
CA VAL A 591 2.61 -28.22 -15.28
C VAL A 591 2.46 -29.49 -14.44
N GLN A 592 3.56 -30.17 -14.11
CA GLN A 592 3.55 -31.36 -13.27
C GLN A 592 3.03 -31.07 -11.85
N GLN A 593 3.45 -29.96 -11.24
CA GLN A 593 2.96 -29.50 -9.93
C GLN A 593 1.44 -29.34 -9.93
N GLN A 594 0.87 -28.79 -11.00
CA GLN A 594 -0.58 -28.62 -11.10
C GLN A 594 -1.35 -29.93 -11.38
N ALA A 595 -0.70 -30.95 -11.94
CA ALA A 595 -1.34 -32.23 -12.27
C ALA A 595 -1.38 -33.20 -11.09
N TYR A 596 -0.31 -33.25 -10.28
CA TYR A 596 -0.15 -34.25 -9.20
C TYR A 596 -0.42 -33.71 -7.79
N GLY A 597 -0.68 -32.40 -7.64
CA GLY A 597 -0.86 -31.75 -6.34
C GLY A 597 0.46 -31.54 -5.59
N MET A 598 0.46 -30.62 -4.62
CA MET A 598 1.66 -30.22 -3.87
C MET A 598 2.19 -31.35 -2.99
N LEU A 599 3.37 -31.89 -3.32
CA LEU A 599 4.22 -32.57 -2.34
C LEU A 599 5.02 -31.51 -1.55
N ALA A 600 5.38 -31.80 -0.31
CA ALA A 600 6.28 -30.93 0.45
C ALA A 600 7.68 -30.88 -0.21
N ASP A 601 8.33 -29.71 -0.20
CA ASP A 601 9.69 -29.41 -0.73
C ASP A 601 9.90 -29.19 -2.24
N ILE A 602 8.85 -28.90 -3.03
CA ILE A 602 9.04 -28.59 -4.47
C ILE A 602 9.52 -27.13 -4.66
N PRO A 603 10.53 -26.87 -5.54
CA PRO A 603 11.03 -25.52 -5.84
C PRO A 603 9.96 -24.58 -6.42
N VAL A 604 10.10 -23.28 -6.11
CA VAL A 604 9.29 -22.20 -6.67
C VAL A 604 9.50 -22.16 -8.18
N THR A 605 8.40 -22.22 -8.94
CA THR A 605 8.42 -22.11 -10.40
C THR A 605 8.07 -20.69 -10.82
N ILE A 606 8.87 -20.10 -11.70
CA ILE A 606 8.66 -18.72 -12.17
C ILE A 606 7.40 -18.63 -13.03
N CYS A 607 6.98 -19.72 -13.68
CA CYS A 607 5.68 -19.85 -14.36
C CYS A 607 4.47 -19.51 -13.46
N THR A 608 4.63 -19.50 -12.14
CA THR A 608 3.60 -19.01 -11.20
C THR A 608 3.39 -17.49 -11.28
N TYR A 609 4.38 -16.75 -11.79
CA TYR A 609 4.43 -15.29 -11.86
C TYR A 609 4.62 -14.80 -13.32
N PRO A 610 3.64 -15.04 -14.21
CA PRO A 610 3.80 -14.83 -15.66
C PRO A 610 4.12 -13.38 -16.09
N PHE A 611 3.87 -12.40 -15.23
CA PHE A 611 4.14 -10.99 -15.52
C PHE A 611 5.64 -10.64 -15.55
N VAL A 612 6.52 -11.52 -15.07
CA VAL A 612 7.99 -11.29 -15.11
C VAL A 612 8.63 -11.73 -16.42
N PHE A 613 7.96 -12.54 -17.23
CA PHE A 613 8.49 -12.99 -18.51
C PHE A 613 8.22 -11.96 -19.59
N ASP A 614 9.25 -11.65 -20.37
CA ASP A 614 9.11 -10.90 -21.60
C ASP A 614 8.53 -11.77 -22.75
N ALA A 615 8.36 -11.13 -23.91
CA ALA A 615 7.79 -11.78 -25.08
C ALA A 615 8.59 -13.01 -25.54
N GLN A 616 9.93 -12.97 -25.50
CA GLN A 616 10.78 -14.06 -25.97
C GLN A 616 10.70 -15.28 -25.04
N ALA A 617 10.74 -15.05 -23.73
CA ALA A 617 10.54 -16.09 -22.74
C ALA A 617 9.16 -16.75 -22.89
N LYS A 618 8.12 -15.96 -23.12
CA LYS A 618 6.76 -16.46 -23.35
C LYS A 618 6.61 -17.25 -24.64
N THR A 619 7.25 -16.83 -25.73
CA THR A 619 7.33 -17.64 -26.96
C THR A 619 7.96 -19.01 -26.67
N THR A 620 9.01 -19.06 -25.85
CA THR A 620 9.67 -20.31 -25.45
C THR A 620 8.73 -21.20 -24.61
N LEU A 621 7.93 -20.63 -23.70
CA LEU A 621 6.91 -21.36 -22.93
C LEU A 621 5.86 -21.99 -23.84
N LEU A 622 5.32 -21.22 -24.78
CA LEU A 622 4.34 -21.70 -25.75
C LEU A 622 4.92 -22.78 -26.66
N GLN A 623 6.17 -22.61 -27.10
CA GLN A 623 6.89 -23.62 -27.87
C GLN A 623 7.04 -24.93 -27.12
N THR A 624 7.42 -24.83 -25.85
CA THR A 624 7.58 -25.99 -24.98
C THR A 624 6.26 -26.72 -24.79
N ASP A 625 5.16 -26.01 -24.51
CA ASP A 625 3.83 -26.61 -24.35
C ASP A 625 3.37 -27.34 -25.62
N ALA A 626 3.54 -26.71 -26.80
CA ALA A 626 3.13 -27.33 -28.05
C ALA A 626 3.93 -28.60 -28.34
N VAL A 627 5.26 -28.56 -28.20
CA VAL A 627 6.13 -29.73 -28.40
C VAL A 627 5.77 -30.87 -27.44
N LEU A 628 5.52 -30.57 -26.16
CA LEU A 628 5.09 -31.57 -25.17
C LEU A 628 3.76 -32.20 -25.58
N GLN A 629 2.77 -31.41 -25.98
CA GLN A 629 1.47 -31.92 -26.43
C GLN A 629 1.60 -32.74 -27.72
N MET A 630 2.45 -32.32 -28.67
CA MET A 630 2.72 -33.06 -29.90
C MET A 630 3.33 -34.42 -29.60
N GLN A 631 4.33 -34.47 -28.72
CA GLN A 631 4.99 -35.72 -28.34
C GLN A 631 4.03 -36.67 -27.63
N MET A 632 3.19 -36.17 -26.71
CA MET A 632 2.15 -36.97 -26.06
C MET A 632 1.14 -37.55 -27.06
N ALA A 633 0.73 -36.76 -28.06
CA ALA A 633 -0.20 -37.21 -29.11
C ALA A 633 0.43 -38.26 -30.04
N ILE A 634 1.71 -38.10 -30.39
CA ILE A 634 2.48 -39.07 -31.17
C ILE A 634 2.63 -40.38 -30.39
N ASP A 635 3.04 -40.33 -29.12
CA ASP A 635 3.22 -41.51 -28.28
C ASP A 635 1.90 -42.28 -28.12
N GLN A 636 0.78 -41.56 -27.97
CA GLN A 636 -0.54 -42.18 -27.92
C GLN A 636 -0.94 -42.82 -29.25
N ALA A 637 -0.66 -42.16 -30.39
CA ALA A 637 -0.90 -42.72 -31.71
C ALA A 637 -0.04 -43.98 -31.94
N HIS A 638 1.22 -43.98 -31.54
CA HIS A 638 2.08 -45.16 -31.59
C HIS A 638 1.55 -46.28 -30.70
N ARG A 639 1.15 -45.99 -29.46
CA ARG A 639 0.53 -47.00 -28.58
C ARG A 639 -0.72 -47.60 -29.19
N GLN A 640 -1.62 -46.76 -29.75
CA GLN A 640 -2.82 -47.23 -30.42
C GLN A 640 -2.50 -48.09 -31.66
N ASN A 641 -1.52 -47.69 -32.46
CA ASN A 641 -1.07 -48.45 -33.62
C ASN A 641 -0.47 -49.80 -33.21
N VAL A 642 0.36 -49.82 -32.17
CA VAL A 642 0.87 -51.07 -31.59
C VAL A 642 -0.30 -51.94 -31.11
N SER A 643 -1.27 -51.38 -30.39
CA SER A 643 -2.48 -52.10 -29.97
C SER A 643 -3.31 -52.64 -31.15
N SER A 644 -3.43 -51.88 -32.25
CA SER A 644 -4.16 -52.32 -33.47
C SER A 644 -3.54 -53.53 -34.15
N LEU A 645 -2.21 -53.70 -34.05
CA LEU A 645 -1.50 -54.87 -34.56
C LEU A 645 -1.84 -56.16 -33.78
N PHE A 646 -2.24 -56.04 -32.51
CA PHE A 646 -2.56 -57.17 -31.64
C PHE A 646 -4.07 -57.38 -31.43
N LEU A 647 -4.90 -56.35 -31.65
CA LEU A 647 -6.36 -56.39 -31.47
C LEU A 647 -7.06 -55.77 -32.70
N PRO A 648 -7.66 -56.57 -33.61
CA PRO A 648 -8.24 -56.10 -34.88
C PRO A 648 -9.42 -55.12 -34.76
N VAL A 649 -9.99 -54.95 -33.56
CA VAL A 649 -11.11 -54.04 -33.30
C VAL A 649 -10.65 -52.58 -33.12
N ILE A 650 -9.34 -52.36 -32.92
CA ILE A 650 -8.76 -51.02 -32.75
C ILE A 650 -8.20 -50.58 -34.10
N GLU A 651 -8.71 -49.48 -34.64
CA GLU A 651 -8.20 -48.89 -35.88
C GLU A 651 -6.84 -48.21 -35.68
N SER A 652 -5.96 -48.35 -36.68
CA SER A 652 -4.71 -47.61 -36.75
C SER A 652 -4.96 -46.14 -37.08
N VAL A 653 -4.09 -45.26 -36.60
CA VAL A 653 -4.17 -43.81 -36.74
C VAL A 653 -2.86 -43.23 -37.25
N ASN A 654 -2.94 -42.15 -38.04
CA ASN A 654 -1.75 -41.45 -38.51
C ASN A 654 -1.08 -40.68 -37.36
N PRO A 655 0.26 -40.69 -37.22
CA PRO A 655 0.96 -39.90 -36.21
C PRO A 655 0.98 -38.39 -36.50
N CYS A 656 0.64 -37.97 -37.72
CA CYS A 656 0.50 -36.56 -38.13
C CYS A 656 -0.96 -36.19 -38.40
N LEU A 657 -1.29 -34.91 -38.25
CA LEU A 657 -2.50 -34.32 -38.81
C LEU A 657 -2.22 -33.96 -40.27
N ILE A 658 -2.79 -34.71 -41.20
CA ILE A 658 -2.57 -34.47 -42.64
C ILE A 658 -3.74 -33.69 -43.21
N LEU A 659 -3.45 -32.52 -43.77
CA LEU A 659 -4.38 -31.73 -44.58
C LEU A 659 -4.03 -31.89 -46.06
N VAL A 660 -4.90 -32.58 -46.80
CA VAL A 660 -4.80 -32.69 -48.26
C VAL A 660 -5.78 -31.69 -48.85
N VAL A 661 -5.28 -30.69 -49.58
CA VAL A 661 -6.09 -29.56 -50.05
C VAL A 661 -5.79 -29.22 -51.50
N ARG A 662 -6.80 -28.78 -52.25
CA ARG A 662 -6.67 -28.18 -53.58
C ARG A 662 -6.60 -26.66 -53.47
N ARG A 663 -5.80 -26.01 -54.32
CA ARG A 663 -5.64 -24.54 -54.30
C ARG A 663 -6.96 -23.83 -54.57
N GLU A 664 -7.72 -24.36 -55.53
CA GLU A 664 -9.02 -23.85 -55.98
C GLU A 664 -10.18 -24.12 -55.01
N ASN A 665 -10.00 -25.00 -54.02
CA ASN A 665 -11.04 -25.36 -53.03
C ASN A 665 -10.49 -25.46 -51.60
N ILE A 666 -9.56 -24.58 -51.24
CA ILE A 666 -8.78 -24.68 -50.00
C ILE A 666 -9.66 -24.69 -48.73
N VAL A 667 -10.70 -23.85 -48.68
CA VAL A 667 -11.63 -23.76 -47.53
C VAL A 667 -12.47 -25.03 -47.41
N GLY A 668 -13.08 -25.47 -48.51
CA GLY A 668 -13.94 -26.67 -48.53
C GLY A 668 -13.18 -27.93 -48.14
N ASP A 669 -11.99 -28.14 -48.71
CA ASP A 669 -11.15 -29.31 -48.43
C ASP A 669 -10.65 -29.29 -46.97
N ALA A 670 -10.20 -28.14 -46.47
CA ALA A 670 -9.77 -28.00 -45.08
C ALA A 670 -10.92 -28.27 -44.10
N MET A 671 -12.11 -27.75 -44.39
CA MET A 671 -13.31 -27.96 -43.57
C MET A 671 -13.69 -29.44 -43.51
N GLU A 672 -13.66 -30.16 -44.64
CA GLU A 672 -14.00 -31.57 -44.69
C GLU A 672 -13.07 -32.42 -43.80
N VAL A 673 -11.76 -32.17 -43.87
CA VAL A 673 -10.77 -32.89 -43.07
C VAL A 673 -10.89 -32.53 -41.59
N LEU A 674 -10.92 -31.24 -41.28
CA LEU A 674 -10.93 -30.77 -39.89
C LEU A 674 -12.24 -31.13 -39.17
N ARG A 675 -13.38 -31.21 -39.87
CA ARG A 675 -14.65 -31.65 -39.26
C ARG A 675 -14.64 -33.11 -38.80
N LYS A 676 -13.93 -33.98 -39.54
CA LYS A 676 -13.81 -35.42 -39.24
C LYS A 676 -12.68 -35.73 -38.23
N THR A 677 -11.87 -34.73 -37.88
CA THR A 677 -10.68 -34.88 -37.03
C THR A 677 -11.07 -34.99 -35.54
N LYS A 678 -10.52 -35.96 -34.81
CA LYS A 678 -10.77 -36.12 -33.36
C LYS A 678 -10.00 -35.06 -32.57
N ASN A 679 -10.49 -34.68 -31.39
CA ASN A 679 -9.87 -33.63 -30.56
C ASN A 679 -8.36 -33.84 -30.31
N ILE A 680 -7.93 -35.09 -30.13
CA ILE A 680 -6.53 -35.40 -29.87
C ILE A 680 -5.63 -35.27 -31.10
N ASP A 681 -6.21 -35.41 -32.30
CA ASP A 681 -5.47 -35.37 -33.55
C ASP A 681 -5.03 -33.94 -33.91
N TYR A 682 -5.73 -32.90 -33.43
CA TYR A 682 -5.31 -31.50 -33.57
C TYR A 682 -3.98 -31.18 -32.89
N LYS A 683 -3.54 -32.04 -31.96
CA LYS A 683 -2.28 -31.91 -31.25
C LYS A 683 -1.12 -32.62 -31.96
N LYS A 684 -1.37 -33.34 -33.05
CA LYS A 684 -0.31 -34.00 -33.82
C LYS A 684 0.43 -32.98 -34.69
N PRO A 685 1.68 -33.27 -35.10
CA PRO A 685 2.37 -32.43 -36.07
C PRO A 685 1.54 -32.25 -37.34
N LEU A 686 1.39 -31.00 -37.79
CA LEU A 686 0.67 -30.67 -39.00
C LEU A 686 1.53 -30.98 -40.22
N LYS A 687 0.93 -31.62 -41.22
CA LYS A 687 1.50 -31.81 -42.56
C LYS A 687 0.49 -31.35 -43.60
N VAL A 688 0.89 -30.44 -44.48
CA VAL A 688 0.01 -29.97 -45.57
C VAL A 688 0.49 -30.53 -46.91
N ILE A 689 -0.45 -30.99 -47.73
CA ILE A 689 -0.22 -31.56 -49.06
C ILE A 689 -1.15 -30.86 -50.05
N PHE A 690 -0.59 -30.14 -51.01
CA PHE A 690 -1.33 -29.65 -52.16
C PHE A 690 -1.47 -30.76 -53.20
N VAL A 691 -2.70 -31.01 -53.67
CA VAL A 691 -2.98 -32.08 -54.63
C VAL A 691 -2.22 -31.83 -55.94
N GLY A 692 -1.41 -32.80 -56.36
CA GLY A 692 -0.65 -32.72 -57.61
C GLY A 692 0.73 -32.08 -57.51
N GLU A 693 1.21 -31.74 -56.30
CA GLU A 693 2.50 -31.09 -56.07
C GLU A 693 3.46 -31.98 -55.27
N ASP A 694 4.66 -32.23 -55.81
CA ASP A 694 5.77 -32.91 -55.10
C ASP A 694 6.53 -31.93 -54.20
N ALA A 695 5.87 -31.47 -53.13
CA ALA A 695 6.49 -30.59 -52.14
C ALA A 695 6.90 -31.37 -50.88
N VAL A 696 8.17 -31.24 -50.48
CA VAL A 696 8.64 -31.72 -49.17
C VAL A 696 8.31 -30.65 -48.14
N ASP A 697 7.41 -30.95 -47.21
CA ASP A 697 7.00 -30.03 -46.14
C ASP A 697 8.14 -29.81 -45.12
N ALA A 698 9.07 -28.91 -45.47
CA ALA A 698 10.09 -28.36 -44.58
C ALA A 698 9.62 -27.05 -43.90
N GLY A 699 8.30 -26.78 -43.85
CA GLY A 699 7.71 -25.58 -43.24
C GLY A 699 7.18 -24.52 -44.22
N GLY A 700 7.70 -24.45 -45.46
CA GLY A 700 7.23 -23.49 -46.47
C GLY A 700 5.77 -23.73 -46.89
N VAL A 701 5.42 -25.00 -47.14
CA VAL A 701 4.07 -25.42 -47.56
C VAL A 701 3.01 -25.09 -46.50
N ARG A 702 3.34 -25.28 -45.21
CA ARG A 702 2.45 -24.93 -44.09
C ARG A 702 2.19 -23.43 -44.03
N LYS A 703 3.24 -22.62 -44.13
CA LYS A 703 3.11 -21.15 -44.12
C LYS A 703 2.25 -20.67 -45.28
N GLU A 704 2.49 -21.20 -46.49
CA GLU A 704 1.69 -20.89 -47.67
C GLU A 704 0.21 -21.25 -47.47
N PHE A 705 -0.08 -22.44 -46.95
CA PHE A 705 -1.45 -22.85 -46.63
C PHE A 705 -2.15 -21.86 -45.70
N PHE A 706 -1.51 -21.48 -44.58
CA PHE A 706 -2.11 -20.53 -43.63
C PHE A 706 -2.37 -19.17 -44.28
N LEU A 707 -1.44 -18.65 -45.10
CA LEU A 707 -1.65 -17.38 -45.81
C LEU A 707 -2.83 -17.46 -46.79
N LEU A 708 -2.91 -18.53 -47.59
CA LEU A 708 -3.98 -18.70 -48.58
C LEU A 708 -5.35 -18.88 -47.93
N ILE A 709 -5.46 -19.75 -46.92
CA ILE A 709 -6.75 -20.03 -46.28
C ILE A 709 -7.25 -18.83 -45.46
N MET A 710 -6.35 -18.07 -44.82
CA MET A 710 -6.73 -16.88 -44.07
C MET A 710 -7.17 -15.75 -44.99
N ARG A 711 -6.47 -15.54 -46.12
CA ARG A 711 -6.90 -14.57 -47.15
C ARG A 711 -8.30 -14.90 -47.68
N GLU A 712 -8.58 -16.18 -47.92
CA GLU A 712 -9.89 -16.61 -48.42
C GLU A 712 -10.98 -16.46 -47.35
N LEU A 713 -10.74 -16.93 -46.11
CA LEU A 713 -11.73 -16.87 -45.02
C LEU A 713 -12.07 -15.45 -44.54
N LEU A 714 -11.15 -14.51 -44.70
CA LEU A 714 -11.33 -13.10 -44.31
C LEU A 714 -11.83 -12.24 -45.48
N ASP A 715 -11.99 -12.82 -46.66
CA ASP A 715 -12.51 -12.11 -47.82
C ASP A 715 -13.94 -11.60 -47.53
N PRO A 716 -14.21 -10.30 -47.74
CA PRO A 716 -15.52 -9.71 -47.52
C PRO A 716 -16.66 -10.43 -48.24
N LYS A 717 -16.39 -11.19 -49.32
CA LYS A 717 -17.41 -11.97 -50.05
C LYS A 717 -18.17 -12.96 -49.18
N TYR A 718 -17.57 -13.45 -48.10
CA TYR A 718 -18.22 -14.37 -47.16
C TYR A 718 -19.11 -13.65 -46.14
N GLY A 719 -19.01 -12.32 -45.98
CA GLY A 719 -19.84 -11.57 -45.05
C GLY A 719 -19.73 -12.03 -43.58
N MET A 720 -18.64 -12.68 -43.21
CA MET A 720 -18.39 -13.16 -41.83
C MET A 720 -17.93 -12.02 -40.91
N PHE A 721 -17.16 -11.08 -41.46
CA PHE A 721 -16.56 -9.98 -40.74
C PHE A 721 -16.87 -8.64 -41.42
N ARG A 722 -17.10 -7.62 -40.60
CA ARG A 722 -17.24 -6.22 -41.00
C ARG A 722 -15.88 -5.54 -40.94
N TYR A 723 -15.52 -4.83 -42.00
CA TYR A 723 -14.34 -3.96 -42.04
C TYR A 723 -14.69 -2.56 -41.51
N TYR A 724 -13.81 -2.00 -40.69
CA TYR A 724 -13.92 -0.66 -40.13
C TYR A 724 -12.83 0.22 -40.75
N GLU A 725 -13.21 1.07 -41.70
CA GLU A 725 -12.28 1.91 -42.49
C GLU A 725 -11.36 2.77 -41.60
N ASP A 726 -11.90 3.41 -40.57
CA ASP A 726 -11.15 4.36 -39.72
C ASP A 726 -10.02 3.69 -38.93
N SER A 727 -10.25 2.46 -38.46
CA SER A 727 -9.27 1.69 -37.68
C SER A 727 -8.48 0.69 -38.52
N ARG A 728 -8.95 0.38 -39.74
CA ARG A 728 -8.46 -0.69 -40.62
C ARG A 728 -8.53 -2.08 -39.96
N LEU A 729 -9.48 -2.26 -39.05
CA LEU A 729 -9.69 -3.51 -38.32
C LEU A 729 -10.94 -4.23 -38.82
N ILE A 730 -11.00 -5.54 -38.54
CA ILE A 730 -12.18 -6.37 -38.78
C ILE A 730 -12.80 -6.82 -37.46
N TRP A 731 -14.13 -6.94 -37.45
CA TRP A 731 -14.89 -7.53 -36.34
C TRP A 731 -16.01 -8.42 -36.86
N PHE A 732 -16.52 -9.32 -36.02
CA PHE A 732 -17.64 -10.21 -36.38
C PHE A 732 -18.85 -9.40 -36.86
N SER A 733 -19.45 -9.82 -37.97
CA SER A 733 -20.69 -9.23 -38.46
C SER A 733 -21.88 -9.76 -37.64
N ASP A 734 -22.65 -8.88 -37.00
CA ASP A 734 -23.84 -9.25 -36.21
C ASP A 734 -24.96 -9.87 -37.07
N LYS A 735 -24.97 -9.57 -38.37
CA LYS A 735 -25.77 -10.26 -39.38
C LYS A 735 -24.86 -10.87 -40.45
N THR A 736 -24.90 -12.19 -40.55
CA THR A 736 -24.17 -12.98 -41.55
C THR A 736 -25.07 -14.04 -42.13
N PHE A 737 -24.82 -14.43 -43.38
CA PHE A 737 -25.52 -15.54 -44.06
C PHE A 737 -24.80 -16.88 -43.88
N GLU A 738 -23.64 -16.87 -43.23
CA GLU A 738 -22.78 -18.04 -43.05
C GLU A 738 -23.10 -18.79 -41.75
N ASP A 739 -22.87 -20.11 -41.78
CA ASP A 739 -23.08 -20.99 -40.64
C ASP A 739 -21.97 -20.86 -39.58
N SER A 740 -22.29 -21.22 -38.33
CA SER A 740 -21.34 -21.25 -37.21
C SER A 740 -20.11 -22.13 -37.47
N ASP A 741 -20.21 -23.08 -38.40
CA ASP A 741 -19.12 -24.01 -38.77
C ASP A 741 -17.91 -23.27 -39.38
N LEU A 742 -18.12 -22.17 -40.13
CA LEU A 742 -17.01 -21.38 -40.69
C LEU A 742 -16.31 -20.54 -39.62
N PHE A 743 -17.06 -20.01 -38.64
CA PHE A 743 -16.47 -19.34 -37.47
C PHE A 743 -15.69 -20.34 -36.61
N HIS A 744 -16.19 -21.57 -36.46
CA HIS A 744 -15.43 -22.64 -35.83
C HIS A 744 -14.14 -22.97 -36.59
N LEU A 745 -14.22 -23.05 -37.92
CA LEU A 745 -13.07 -23.34 -38.78
C LEU A 745 -11.98 -22.27 -38.64
N ILE A 746 -12.31 -20.98 -38.77
CA ILE A 746 -11.31 -19.92 -38.64
C ILE A 746 -10.71 -19.90 -37.23
N GLY A 747 -11.49 -20.21 -36.20
CA GLY A 747 -10.98 -20.46 -34.85
C GLY A 747 -9.92 -21.58 -34.81
N VAL A 748 -10.23 -22.75 -35.39
CA VAL A 748 -9.29 -23.89 -35.49
C VAL A 748 -8.03 -23.49 -36.28
N ILE A 749 -8.17 -22.80 -37.41
CA ILE A 749 -7.03 -22.35 -38.24
C ILE A 749 -6.13 -21.39 -37.46
N CYS A 750 -6.71 -20.41 -36.75
CA CYS A 750 -5.95 -19.50 -35.88
C CYS A 750 -5.19 -20.29 -34.80
N GLY A 751 -5.84 -21.26 -34.17
CA GLY A 751 -5.20 -22.12 -33.19
C GLY A 751 -4.07 -22.97 -33.78
N LEU A 752 -4.28 -23.56 -34.97
CA LEU A 752 -3.25 -24.33 -35.67
C LEU A 752 -2.06 -23.45 -36.07
N ALA A 753 -2.27 -22.20 -36.49
CA ALA A 753 -1.21 -21.27 -36.82
C ALA A 753 -0.30 -21.00 -35.61
N ILE A 754 -0.88 -20.65 -34.45
CA ILE A 754 -0.15 -20.43 -33.19
C ILE A 754 0.59 -21.71 -32.75
N TYR A 755 -0.11 -22.84 -32.75
CA TYR A 755 0.43 -24.14 -32.32
C TYR A 755 1.61 -24.62 -33.19
N ASN A 756 1.67 -24.16 -34.45
CA ASN A 756 2.74 -24.46 -35.39
C ASN A 756 3.70 -23.26 -35.61
N PHE A 757 3.67 -22.24 -34.75
CA PHE A 757 4.54 -21.05 -34.80
C PHE A 757 4.53 -20.33 -36.15
N THR A 758 3.37 -20.30 -36.80
CA THR A 758 3.18 -19.59 -38.06
C THR A 758 2.50 -18.26 -37.77
N ILE A 759 3.19 -17.16 -38.08
CA ILE A 759 2.62 -15.82 -38.04
C ILE A 759 1.61 -15.70 -39.19
N VAL A 760 0.42 -15.20 -38.87
CA VAL A 760 -0.66 -14.95 -39.81
C VAL A 760 -1.13 -13.51 -39.69
N ASP A 761 -1.49 -12.92 -40.81
CA ASP A 761 -1.95 -11.54 -40.83
C ASP A 761 -3.42 -11.47 -40.38
N LEU A 762 -3.65 -10.93 -39.18
CA LEU A 762 -4.96 -10.88 -38.53
C LEU A 762 -5.27 -9.50 -37.99
N HIS A 763 -6.15 -8.79 -38.70
CA HIS A 763 -6.54 -7.42 -38.39
C HIS A 763 -7.66 -7.32 -37.34
N PHE A 764 -7.65 -8.17 -36.31
CA PHE A 764 -8.63 -8.08 -35.21
C PHE A 764 -8.16 -7.11 -34.11
N PRO A 765 -9.09 -6.38 -33.45
CA PRO A 765 -8.76 -5.54 -32.31
C PRO A 765 -8.28 -6.35 -31.11
N LEU A 766 -7.63 -5.68 -30.14
CA LEU A 766 -7.18 -6.27 -28.87
C LEU A 766 -8.32 -6.96 -28.10
N ALA A 767 -9.56 -6.50 -28.30
CA ALA A 767 -10.78 -7.11 -27.74
C ALA A 767 -10.89 -8.61 -28.02
N LEU A 768 -10.48 -9.10 -29.21
CA LEU A 768 -10.52 -10.52 -29.55
C LEU A 768 -9.66 -11.32 -28.56
N TYR A 769 -8.44 -10.88 -28.36
CA TYR A 769 -7.45 -11.55 -27.52
C TYR A 769 -7.80 -11.45 -26.04
N LYS A 770 -8.41 -10.33 -25.61
CA LYS A 770 -9.03 -10.22 -24.29
C LYS A 770 -10.08 -11.29 -24.09
N LYS A 771 -11.03 -11.43 -25.02
CA LYS A 771 -12.09 -12.44 -24.92
C LYS A 771 -11.54 -13.88 -24.96
N LEU A 772 -10.54 -14.18 -25.78
CA LEU A 772 -9.88 -15.51 -25.81
C LEU A 772 -9.23 -15.86 -24.46
N LEU A 773 -8.72 -14.86 -23.74
CA LEU A 773 -8.14 -14.98 -22.39
C LEU A 773 -9.16 -14.75 -21.26
N LYS A 774 -10.46 -14.70 -21.59
CA LYS A 774 -11.55 -14.44 -20.63
C LYS A 774 -11.44 -13.11 -19.88
N LYS A 775 -10.75 -12.13 -20.45
CA LYS A 775 -10.73 -10.73 -19.99
C LYS A 775 -11.86 -9.96 -20.68
N LYS A 776 -12.45 -8.99 -19.96
CA LYS A 776 -13.52 -8.14 -20.50
C LYS A 776 -12.93 -7.03 -21.38
N PRO A 777 -13.51 -6.78 -22.57
CA PRO A 777 -13.26 -5.56 -23.32
C PRO A 777 -13.65 -4.31 -22.53
N SER A 778 -12.97 -3.20 -22.79
CA SER A 778 -13.16 -1.88 -22.16
C SER A 778 -13.45 -0.81 -23.21
N LEU A 779 -13.71 0.42 -22.74
CA LEU A 779 -13.88 1.58 -23.62
C LEU A 779 -12.66 1.83 -24.53
N ASP A 780 -11.45 1.50 -24.08
CA ASP A 780 -10.24 1.67 -24.92
C ASP A 780 -10.22 0.69 -26.11
N ASP A 781 -10.79 -0.51 -25.95
CA ASP A 781 -10.96 -1.43 -27.07
C ASP A 781 -12.00 -0.90 -28.08
N LEU A 782 -13.03 -0.19 -27.59
CA LEU A 782 -13.99 0.49 -28.46
C LEU A 782 -13.33 1.67 -29.20
N LYS A 783 -12.43 2.41 -28.55
CA LYS A 783 -11.62 3.46 -29.21
C LYS A 783 -10.69 2.88 -30.27
N GLU A 784 -10.17 1.67 -30.07
CA GLU A 784 -9.34 0.96 -31.05
C GLU A 784 -10.18 0.56 -32.28
N LEU A 785 -11.36 -0.06 -32.07
CA LEU A 785 -12.21 -0.53 -33.18
C LEU A 785 -12.97 0.60 -33.89
N MET A 786 -13.59 1.50 -33.12
CA MET A 786 -14.46 2.60 -33.57
C MET A 786 -14.01 3.93 -32.92
N PRO A 787 -12.94 4.57 -33.40
CA PRO A 787 -12.31 5.72 -32.74
C PRO A 787 -13.26 6.88 -32.44
N ASP A 788 -14.17 7.21 -33.35
CA ASP A 788 -15.11 8.33 -33.19
C ASP A 788 -16.16 8.06 -32.11
N VAL A 789 -16.74 6.85 -32.11
CA VAL A 789 -17.70 6.43 -31.10
C VAL A 789 -17.02 6.33 -29.73
N GLY A 790 -15.85 5.70 -29.65
CA GLY A 790 -15.10 5.58 -28.40
C GLY A 790 -14.71 6.93 -27.80
N ARG A 791 -14.31 7.91 -28.62
CA ARG A 791 -14.03 9.29 -28.17
C ARG A 791 -15.29 10.00 -27.67
N SER A 792 -16.42 9.82 -28.35
CA SER A 792 -17.70 10.41 -27.95
C SER A 792 -18.19 9.83 -26.60
N MET A 793 -18.03 8.52 -26.39
CA MET A 793 -18.34 7.87 -25.11
C MET A 793 -17.43 8.36 -23.97
N GLN A 794 -16.14 8.60 -24.25
CA GLN A 794 -15.23 9.20 -23.28
C GLN A 794 -15.66 10.63 -22.92
N GLN A 795 -16.07 11.43 -23.90
CA GLN A 795 -16.58 12.79 -23.65
C GLN A 795 -17.82 12.81 -22.76
N LEU A 796 -18.72 11.82 -22.91
CA LEU A 796 -19.88 11.65 -22.01
C LEU A 796 -19.45 11.38 -20.55
N LEU A 797 -18.41 10.56 -20.34
CA LEU A 797 -17.86 10.27 -19.01
C LEU A 797 -17.14 11.47 -18.40
N ASP A 798 -16.46 12.26 -19.24
CA ASP A 798 -15.65 13.40 -18.80
C ASP A 798 -16.48 14.69 -18.67
N TYR A 799 -17.75 14.67 -19.10
CA TYR A 799 -18.63 15.83 -19.02
C TYR A 799 -18.86 16.28 -17.56
N PRO A 800 -18.54 17.54 -17.20
CA PRO A 800 -18.52 17.96 -15.80
C PRO A 800 -19.89 18.40 -15.25
N GLU A 801 -20.77 18.89 -16.12
CA GLU A 801 -22.06 19.49 -15.75
C GLU A 801 -23.14 18.43 -15.43
N ASP A 802 -24.22 18.86 -14.76
CA ASP A 802 -25.31 17.99 -14.28
C ASP A 802 -26.44 17.79 -15.31
N ASP A 803 -26.44 18.51 -16.43
CA ASP A 803 -27.46 18.56 -17.49
C ASP A 803 -27.25 17.54 -18.62
N ILE A 804 -26.69 16.35 -18.30
CA ILE A 804 -26.38 15.30 -19.29
C ILE A 804 -27.61 14.85 -20.07
N GLU A 805 -28.75 14.69 -19.40
CA GLU A 805 -29.98 14.21 -20.02
C GLU A 805 -30.49 15.19 -21.09
N GLU A 806 -30.47 16.49 -20.79
CA GLU A 806 -30.89 17.56 -21.69
C GLU A 806 -29.88 17.82 -22.81
N THR A 807 -28.58 17.69 -22.52
CA THR A 807 -27.49 17.95 -23.47
C THR A 807 -27.34 16.83 -24.49
N PHE A 808 -27.33 15.58 -24.04
CA PHE A 808 -27.03 14.43 -24.89
C PHE A 808 -28.28 13.73 -25.42
N CYS A 809 -29.43 13.83 -24.72
CA CYS A 809 -30.70 13.21 -25.12
C CYS A 809 -30.57 11.71 -25.50
N LEU A 810 -29.75 10.97 -24.74
CA LEU A 810 -29.49 9.55 -24.97
C LEU A 810 -30.36 8.68 -24.06
N ASN A 811 -30.88 7.59 -24.63
CA ASN A 811 -31.45 6.47 -23.87
C ASN A 811 -30.53 5.25 -23.99
N PHE A 812 -30.77 4.20 -23.22
CA PHE A 812 -29.99 2.95 -23.26
C PHE A 812 -30.28 2.11 -24.53
N THR A 813 -30.04 2.70 -25.69
CA THR A 813 -30.26 2.12 -27.02
C THR A 813 -29.07 2.38 -27.92
N ILE A 814 -28.87 1.50 -28.90
CA ILE A 814 -27.88 1.65 -29.97
C ILE A 814 -28.56 1.55 -31.33
N THR A 815 -28.09 2.37 -32.27
CA THR A 815 -28.53 2.34 -33.66
C THR A 815 -27.53 1.55 -34.48
N VAL A 816 -27.94 0.44 -35.09
CA VAL A 816 -27.09 -0.45 -35.88
C VAL A 816 -27.55 -0.44 -37.33
N GLU A 817 -26.61 -0.16 -38.24
CA GLU A 817 -26.86 -0.19 -39.69
C GLU A 817 -26.42 -1.52 -40.28
N ASN A 818 -27.37 -2.22 -40.92
CA ASN A 818 -27.19 -3.54 -41.50
C ASN A 818 -27.81 -3.60 -42.90
N PHE A 819 -27.00 -3.88 -43.93
CA PHE A 819 -27.44 -3.94 -45.34
C PHE A 819 -28.23 -2.71 -45.81
N GLY A 820 -27.87 -1.52 -45.32
CA GLY A 820 -28.57 -0.26 -45.63
C GLY A 820 -29.89 -0.02 -44.88
N ALA A 821 -30.25 -0.90 -43.94
CA ALA A 821 -31.39 -0.71 -43.05
C ALA A 821 -30.90 -0.42 -41.62
N THR A 822 -31.52 0.58 -40.97
CA THR A 822 -31.16 1.01 -39.62
C THR A 822 -32.10 0.37 -38.60
N GLU A 823 -31.56 -0.33 -37.60
CA GLU A 823 -32.31 -0.92 -36.48
C GLU A 823 -31.89 -0.29 -35.15
N VAL A 824 -32.85 0.02 -34.28
CA VAL A 824 -32.59 0.44 -32.91
C VAL A 824 -32.70 -0.77 -31.99
N LYS A 825 -31.67 -1.01 -31.17
CA LYS A 825 -31.60 -2.12 -30.21
C LYS A 825 -31.47 -1.56 -28.79
N GLU A 826 -32.20 -2.13 -27.85
CA GLU A 826 -32.04 -1.81 -26.43
C GLU A 826 -30.79 -2.50 -25.85
N LEU A 827 -29.99 -1.74 -25.09
CA LEU A 827 -28.77 -2.24 -24.44
C LEU A 827 -29.06 -2.96 -23.12
N VAL A 828 -30.12 -2.54 -22.42
CA VAL A 828 -30.64 -3.10 -21.16
C VAL A 828 -32.16 -3.27 -21.26
N LEU A 829 -32.76 -3.95 -20.29
CA LEU A 829 -34.22 -4.14 -20.24
C LEU A 829 -34.93 -2.78 -20.10
N ASN A 830 -35.89 -2.48 -20.99
CA ASN A 830 -36.57 -1.18 -21.08
C ASN A 830 -35.60 -0.03 -21.36
N GLY A 831 -34.59 -0.30 -22.18
CA GLY A 831 -33.53 0.66 -22.48
C GLY A 831 -34.03 1.88 -23.26
N ALA A 832 -35.08 1.73 -24.08
CA ALA A 832 -35.68 2.84 -24.81
C ALA A 832 -36.36 3.88 -23.90
N ASP A 833 -36.81 3.47 -22.70
CA ASP A 833 -37.46 4.34 -21.72
C ASP A 833 -36.49 4.83 -20.61
N THR A 834 -35.23 4.40 -20.64
CA THR A 834 -34.23 4.73 -19.63
C THR A 834 -33.28 5.80 -20.16
N ALA A 835 -33.42 7.04 -19.69
CA ALA A 835 -32.54 8.15 -20.05
C ALA A 835 -31.17 8.07 -19.37
N VAL A 836 -30.14 8.54 -20.08
CA VAL A 836 -28.76 8.62 -19.58
C VAL A 836 -28.55 9.92 -18.80
N ASN A 837 -28.05 9.80 -17.57
CA ASN A 837 -27.79 10.89 -16.63
C ASN A 837 -26.45 10.69 -15.90
N LYS A 838 -26.13 11.60 -14.97
CA LYS A 838 -24.84 11.59 -14.25
C LYS A 838 -24.59 10.33 -13.43
N GLN A 839 -25.63 9.73 -12.85
CA GLN A 839 -25.50 8.55 -12.01
C GLN A 839 -25.30 7.27 -12.82
N ASN A 840 -25.90 7.15 -14.01
CA ASN A 840 -25.89 5.92 -14.81
C ASN A 840 -25.03 5.98 -16.10
N ARG A 841 -24.38 7.11 -16.41
CA ARG A 841 -23.54 7.24 -17.64
C ARG A 841 -22.45 6.19 -17.79
N GLN A 842 -21.85 5.73 -16.69
CA GLN A 842 -20.86 4.65 -16.73
C GLN A 842 -21.52 3.33 -17.14
N GLU A 843 -22.71 3.05 -16.63
CA GLU A 843 -23.48 1.85 -16.97
C GLU A 843 -23.90 1.87 -18.45
N PHE A 844 -24.24 3.04 -19.00
CA PHE A 844 -24.53 3.19 -20.43
C PHE A 844 -23.31 2.84 -21.30
N VAL A 845 -22.15 3.41 -20.99
CA VAL A 845 -20.91 3.13 -21.74
C VAL A 845 -20.53 1.65 -21.61
N ASP A 846 -20.61 1.07 -20.40
CA ASP A 846 -20.31 -0.34 -20.16
C ASP A 846 -21.28 -1.25 -20.94
N ALA A 847 -22.58 -0.92 -20.99
CA ALA A 847 -23.58 -1.66 -21.75
C ALA A 847 -23.38 -1.55 -23.26
N TYR A 848 -22.92 -0.39 -23.76
CA TYR A 848 -22.58 -0.19 -25.17
C TYR A 848 -21.38 -1.05 -25.59
N VAL A 849 -20.30 -1.03 -24.79
CA VAL A 849 -19.11 -1.87 -24.99
C VAL A 849 -19.47 -3.36 -24.94
N ASP A 850 -20.28 -3.76 -23.96
CA ASP A 850 -20.76 -5.14 -23.83
C ASP A 850 -21.61 -5.58 -25.03
N TYR A 851 -22.45 -4.70 -25.57
CA TYR A 851 -23.23 -5.02 -26.75
C TYR A 851 -22.35 -5.27 -27.98
N ILE A 852 -21.43 -4.35 -28.29
CA ILE A 852 -20.55 -4.46 -29.48
C ILE A 852 -19.65 -5.70 -29.41
N PHE A 853 -19.01 -5.95 -28.27
CA PHE A 853 -18.03 -7.03 -28.19
C PHE A 853 -18.59 -8.36 -27.71
N ASN A 854 -19.74 -8.38 -27.02
CA ASN A 854 -20.33 -9.61 -26.47
C ASN A 854 -21.71 -9.92 -27.05
N LYS A 855 -22.75 -9.11 -26.76
CA LYS A 855 -24.14 -9.50 -27.07
C LYS A 855 -24.42 -9.66 -28.57
N SER A 856 -23.93 -8.73 -29.39
CA SER A 856 -24.19 -8.71 -30.85
C SER A 856 -23.54 -9.86 -31.60
N VAL A 857 -22.49 -10.47 -31.03
CA VAL A 857 -21.64 -11.45 -31.71
C VAL A 857 -21.50 -12.76 -30.93
N ALA A 858 -22.33 -12.99 -29.89
CA ALA A 858 -22.14 -14.04 -28.90
C ALA A 858 -21.98 -15.44 -29.52
N SER A 859 -22.96 -15.87 -30.33
CA SER A 859 -22.95 -17.19 -30.97
C SER A 859 -21.77 -17.38 -31.94
N LEU A 860 -21.43 -16.33 -32.70
CA LEU A 860 -20.34 -16.35 -33.68
C LEU A 860 -18.98 -16.46 -32.99
N PHE A 861 -18.79 -15.64 -31.94
CA PHE A 861 -17.59 -15.69 -31.12
C PHE A 861 -17.48 -17.01 -30.35
N ASP A 862 -18.58 -17.57 -29.84
CA ASP A 862 -18.56 -18.86 -29.14
C ASP A 862 -18.09 -20.00 -30.06
N ALA A 863 -18.54 -19.99 -31.32
CA ALA A 863 -18.07 -20.94 -32.33
C ALA A 863 -16.57 -20.77 -32.62
N PHE A 864 -16.12 -19.53 -32.84
CA PHE A 864 -14.71 -19.18 -33.00
C PHE A 864 -13.86 -19.60 -31.81
N HIS A 865 -14.28 -19.24 -30.60
CA HIS A 865 -13.62 -19.57 -29.35
C HIS A 865 -13.53 -21.09 -29.16
N ALA A 866 -14.60 -21.83 -29.44
CA ALA A 866 -14.59 -23.29 -29.38
C ALA A 866 -13.60 -23.91 -30.38
N GLY A 867 -13.51 -23.37 -31.60
CA GLY A 867 -12.53 -23.80 -32.60
C GLY A 867 -11.09 -23.52 -32.17
N PHE A 868 -10.83 -22.29 -31.71
CA PHE A 868 -9.53 -21.85 -31.24
C PHE A 868 -9.02 -22.70 -30.08
N HIS A 869 -9.84 -22.89 -29.05
CA HIS A 869 -9.47 -23.66 -27.87
C HIS A 869 -9.39 -25.17 -28.12
N LYS A 870 -9.93 -25.68 -29.23
CA LYS A 870 -9.71 -27.06 -29.67
C LYS A 870 -8.22 -27.35 -29.91
N VAL A 871 -7.49 -26.33 -30.36
CA VAL A 871 -6.05 -26.43 -30.66
C VAL A 871 -5.19 -25.74 -29.61
N CYS A 872 -5.60 -24.57 -29.09
CA CYS A 872 -4.80 -23.80 -28.14
C CYS A 872 -5.37 -23.75 -26.71
N GLY A 873 -6.25 -24.67 -26.30
CA GLY A 873 -6.92 -24.66 -24.97
C GLY A 873 -6.08 -25.05 -23.75
N GLY A 874 -4.77 -24.80 -23.76
CA GLY A 874 -3.84 -25.14 -22.69
C GLY A 874 -3.72 -24.06 -21.59
N LYS A 875 -3.18 -24.44 -20.42
CA LYS A 875 -2.89 -23.50 -19.34
C LYS A 875 -1.83 -22.46 -19.71
N VAL A 876 -0.98 -22.78 -20.70
CA VAL A 876 0.08 -21.88 -21.18
C VAL A 876 -0.46 -20.54 -21.67
N LEU A 877 -1.64 -20.51 -22.30
CA LEU A 877 -2.24 -19.26 -22.78
C LEU A 877 -2.60 -18.30 -21.64
N LEU A 878 -2.93 -18.84 -20.46
CA LEU A 878 -3.25 -18.03 -19.28
C LEU A 878 -2.02 -17.27 -18.72
N LEU A 879 -0.81 -17.59 -19.22
CA LEU A 879 0.43 -16.88 -18.88
C LEU A 879 0.65 -15.61 -19.73
N PHE A 880 -0.20 -15.36 -20.73
CA PHE A 880 -0.08 -14.23 -21.64
C PHE A 880 -1.06 -13.10 -21.29
N GLN A 881 -0.65 -11.87 -21.58
CA GLN A 881 -1.53 -10.73 -21.71
C GLN A 881 -2.14 -10.68 -23.12
N PRO A 882 -3.28 -9.99 -23.29
CA PRO A 882 -3.91 -9.83 -24.59
C PRO A 882 -2.96 -9.31 -25.69
N ASN A 883 -2.16 -8.29 -25.39
CA ASN A 883 -1.22 -7.70 -26.36
C ASN A 883 -0.09 -8.67 -26.73
N GLU A 884 0.37 -9.48 -25.78
CA GLU A 884 1.40 -10.49 -26.03
C GLU A 884 0.85 -11.64 -26.88
N LEU A 885 -0.39 -12.09 -26.60
CA LEU A 885 -1.06 -13.09 -27.42
C LEU A 885 -1.32 -12.58 -28.85
N GLN A 886 -1.75 -11.32 -28.99
CA GLN A 886 -1.90 -10.67 -30.29
C GLN A 886 -0.58 -10.68 -31.06
N ALA A 887 0.51 -10.23 -30.44
CA ALA A 887 1.84 -10.23 -31.06
C ALA A 887 2.34 -11.64 -31.44
N MET A 888 1.89 -12.71 -30.78
CA MET A 888 2.20 -14.09 -31.18
C MET A 888 1.45 -14.55 -32.42
N VAL A 889 0.27 -13.99 -32.66
CA VAL A 889 -0.55 -14.32 -33.83
C VAL A 889 -0.11 -13.54 -35.05
N ILE A 890 0.02 -12.22 -34.90
CA ILE A 890 0.29 -11.29 -36.01
C ILE A 890 1.79 -11.00 -36.21
N GLY A 891 2.62 -11.44 -35.28
CA GLY A 891 4.03 -11.04 -35.21
C GLY A 891 4.21 -9.72 -34.45
N ASN A 892 5.43 -9.46 -33.99
CA ASN A 892 5.77 -8.19 -33.35
C ASN A 892 6.15 -7.15 -34.43
N THR A 893 5.42 -6.04 -34.50
CA THR A 893 5.68 -4.93 -35.44
C THR A 893 6.64 -3.88 -34.87
N ASN A 894 7.00 -3.97 -33.59
CA ASN A 894 8.03 -3.14 -32.99
C ASN A 894 9.42 -3.73 -33.27
N TYR A 895 9.99 -3.34 -34.41
CA TYR A 895 11.36 -3.68 -34.77
C TYR A 895 12.34 -2.72 -34.10
N ASP A 896 13.38 -3.25 -33.44
CA ASP A 896 14.58 -2.46 -33.20
C ASP A 896 15.28 -2.28 -34.55
N TRP A 897 14.97 -1.17 -35.20
CA TRP A 897 15.50 -0.84 -36.52
C TRP A 897 17.03 -0.82 -36.56
N LYS A 898 17.72 -0.57 -35.44
CA LYS A 898 19.20 -0.58 -35.39
C LYS A 898 19.76 -2.01 -35.39
N GLU A 899 19.12 -2.93 -34.68
CA GLU A 899 19.47 -4.36 -34.74
C GLU A 899 19.06 -4.98 -36.08
N LEU A 900 17.90 -4.60 -36.61
CA LEU A 900 17.44 -5.03 -37.92
C LEU A 900 18.41 -4.57 -39.02
N GLU A 901 18.85 -3.31 -39.01
CA GLU A 901 19.84 -2.77 -39.96
C GLU A 901 21.21 -3.48 -39.87
N LYS A 902 21.64 -3.87 -38.65
CA LYS A 902 22.90 -4.63 -38.46
C LYS A 902 22.82 -6.08 -38.92
N SER A 903 21.64 -6.70 -38.80
CA SER A 903 21.43 -8.13 -39.04
C SER A 903 20.91 -8.43 -40.45
N LEU A 904 20.20 -7.50 -41.10
CA LEU A 904 19.80 -7.64 -42.49
C LEU A 904 20.99 -7.46 -43.43
N LYS A 905 21.38 -8.55 -44.08
CA LYS A 905 22.18 -8.49 -45.30
C LYS A 905 21.26 -8.30 -46.51
N LEU A 906 20.57 -7.16 -46.56
CA LEU A 906 19.81 -6.79 -47.74
C LEU A 906 20.78 -6.28 -48.81
N VAL A 907 20.79 -6.92 -49.98
CA VAL A 907 21.49 -6.38 -51.14
C VAL A 907 20.52 -5.44 -51.85
N ILE A 908 20.83 -4.15 -51.90
CA ILE A 908 20.07 -3.20 -52.73
C ILE A 908 20.75 -3.12 -54.09
N GLN A 909 20.07 -3.62 -55.11
CA GLN A 909 20.55 -3.61 -56.48
C GLN A 909 19.89 -2.45 -57.22
N SER A 910 20.70 -1.55 -57.76
CA SER A 910 20.18 -0.44 -58.56
C SER A 910 19.74 -0.95 -59.93
N THR A 911 18.49 -0.67 -60.31
CA THR A 911 17.93 -1.03 -61.62
C THR A 911 17.75 0.20 -62.52
N GLY A 912 17.83 -0.01 -63.84
CA GLY A 912 17.51 1.02 -64.84
C GLY A 912 15.99 1.12 -65.06
N GLY A 913 15.51 2.28 -65.50
CA GLY A 913 14.07 2.52 -65.78
C GLY A 913 13.52 3.84 -65.24
N GLY A 914 14.16 4.45 -64.24
CA GLY A 914 13.75 5.76 -63.69
C GLY A 914 12.46 5.70 -62.85
N GLU A 915 11.80 6.86 -62.69
CA GLU A 915 10.65 7.07 -61.78
C GLU A 915 9.37 6.30 -62.15
N GLU A 916 9.33 5.71 -63.33
CA GLU A 916 8.17 4.99 -63.84
C GLU A 916 7.99 3.61 -63.19
N TYR A 917 9.06 3.03 -62.62
CA TYR A 917 9.04 1.67 -62.07
C TYR A 917 8.92 1.63 -60.55
N LEU A 918 8.26 0.60 -60.04
CA LEU A 918 8.18 0.30 -58.61
C LEU A 918 9.40 -0.52 -58.16
N PRO A 919 9.84 -0.42 -56.89
CA PRO A 919 10.85 -1.31 -56.32
C PRO A 919 10.34 -2.76 -56.31
N VAL A 920 11.23 -3.72 -56.58
CA VAL A 920 10.91 -5.15 -56.59
C VAL A 920 11.74 -5.89 -55.54
N SER A 921 11.08 -6.66 -54.67
CA SER A 921 11.75 -7.40 -53.60
C SER A 921 11.80 -8.89 -53.91
N HIS A 922 13.01 -9.45 -53.94
CA HIS A 922 13.24 -10.89 -54.01
C HIS A 922 13.50 -11.44 -52.60
N THR A 923 12.42 -11.78 -51.91
CA THR A 923 12.43 -12.17 -50.49
C THR A 923 13.28 -13.40 -50.20
N CYS A 924 13.42 -14.33 -51.15
CA CYS A 924 14.27 -15.52 -51.02
C CYS A 924 15.78 -15.22 -51.05
N PHE A 925 16.17 -14.05 -51.56
CA PHE A 925 17.57 -13.67 -51.77
C PHE A 925 17.98 -12.44 -50.96
N ASN A 926 17.08 -11.89 -50.14
CA ASN A 926 17.28 -10.60 -49.45
C ASN A 926 17.75 -9.51 -50.43
N LEU A 927 17.20 -9.47 -51.64
CA LEU A 927 17.58 -8.54 -52.70
C LEU A 927 16.43 -7.56 -52.96
N LEU A 928 16.73 -6.28 -52.96
CA LEU A 928 15.80 -5.22 -53.34
C LEU A 928 16.29 -4.54 -54.61
N ASP A 929 15.60 -4.77 -55.72
CA ASP A 929 15.79 -4.06 -56.97
C ASP A 929 15.16 -2.67 -56.83
N LEU A 930 16.00 -1.65 -56.72
CA LEU A 930 15.60 -0.27 -56.47
C LEU A 930 15.90 0.61 -57.70
N PRO A 931 14.86 1.08 -58.42
CA PRO A 931 15.04 2.06 -59.48
C PRO A 931 15.69 3.35 -58.96
N LYS A 932 16.42 4.05 -59.83
CA LYS A 932 17.02 5.35 -59.48
C LYS A 932 15.95 6.46 -59.49
N TYR A 933 15.40 6.75 -58.31
CA TYR A 933 14.53 7.91 -58.09
C TYR A 933 15.34 9.20 -57.95
N THR A 934 14.80 10.32 -58.42
CA THR A 934 15.50 11.62 -58.38
C THR A 934 15.52 12.24 -56.99
N ASP A 935 14.52 11.95 -56.16
CA ASP A 935 14.39 12.49 -54.81
C ASP A 935 13.82 11.47 -53.80
N LYS A 936 13.92 11.83 -52.52
CA LYS A 936 13.52 10.98 -51.38
C LYS A 936 12.00 10.86 -51.22
N GLU A 937 11.23 11.87 -51.61
CA GLU A 937 9.77 11.83 -51.56
C GLU A 937 9.23 10.87 -52.63
N THR A 938 9.78 10.93 -53.85
CA THR A 938 9.44 10.00 -54.94
C THR A 938 9.82 8.56 -54.56
N LEU A 939 11.02 8.34 -54.00
CA LEU A 939 11.41 7.03 -53.46
C LEU A 939 10.42 6.55 -52.40
N ARG A 940 10.08 7.40 -51.43
CA ARG A 940 9.15 7.06 -50.35
C ARG A 940 7.77 6.71 -50.91
N SER A 941 7.24 7.53 -51.80
CA SER A 941 5.94 7.32 -52.42
C SER A 941 5.90 6.02 -53.23
N LYS A 942 6.93 5.73 -54.03
CA LYS A 942 7.02 4.52 -54.86
C LYS A 942 7.26 3.27 -54.02
N LEU A 943 8.03 3.38 -52.95
CA LEU A 943 8.26 2.28 -52.01
C LEU A 943 6.97 1.95 -51.23
N ILE A 944 6.24 2.96 -50.75
CA ILE A 944 4.92 2.78 -50.13
C ILE A 944 3.96 2.14 -51.13
N GLN A 945 3.89 2.69 -52.36
CA GLN A 945 3.03 2.15 -53.41
C GLN A 945 3.34 0.68 -53.72
N ALA A 946 4.62 0.27 -53.74
CA ALA A 946 5.03 -1.11 -53.97
C ALA A 946 4.73 -2.05 -52.79
N ILE A 947 4.80 -1.55 -51.56
CA ILE A 947 4.39 -2.28 -50.36
C ILE A 947 2.87 -2.50 -50.38
N ASP A 948 2.12 -1.46 -50.74
CA ASP A 948 0.66 -1.46 -50.79
C ASP A 948 0.10 -2.30 -51.95
N HIS A 949 0.85 -2.45 -53.05
CA HIS A 949 0.47 -3.21 -54.24
C HIS A 949 1.39 -4.41 -54.46
N ASN A 950 1.46 -5.31 -53.48
CA ASN A 950 2.20 -6.55 -53.64
C ASN A 950 1.34 -7.63 -54.32
N GLU A 951 1.84 -8.18 -55.43
CA GLU A 951 1.37 -9.46 -55.96
C GLU A 951 2.37 -10.53 -55.51
N GLY A 952 1.88 -11.59 -54.85
CA GLY A 952 2.71 -12.74 -54.48
C GLY A 952 3.27 -13.46 -55.71
N PHE A 953 4.08 -14.52 -55.52
CA PHE A 953 4.70 -15.30 -56.61
C PHE A 953 3.66 -15.90 -57.58
N SER A 954 3.19 -15.12 -58.54
CA SER A 954 2.61 -15.58 -59.78
C SER A 954 3.74 -15.76 -60.77
N LEU A 955 4.13 -17.02 -60.99
CA LEU A 955 4.73 -17.41 -62.26
C LEU A 955 3.71 -17.06 -63.36
N ILE A 956 4.10 -16.18 -64.29
CA ILE A 956 3.38 -15.95 -65.54
C ILE A 956 3.24 -17.27 -66.30
#